data_AF-A0A6A3N848-F1
#
_entry.id   AF-A0A6A3N848-F1
#
_cell.length_a   1.000
_cell.length_b   1.000
_cell.length_c   1.000
_cell.angle_alpha   90.00
_cell.angle_beta   90.00
_cell.angle_gamma   90.00
#
_symmetry.space_group_name_H-M   'P 1'
#
loop_
_entity.id
_entity.type
_entity.pdbx_description
1 polymer ?
#
loop_
_entity_poly.entity_id
_entity_poly.type
_entity_poly.pdbx_seq_one_letter_code
_entity_poly.pdbx_strand_id
1 'polypeptide(L)'
;MSLSAFVPTNTQKVRTTAISAFKRMLELEDVSLEFIQASILMDAPGKRLAATMDRFGYYLATNEGKNGKLARNTASSYYRNVKLWLFDEYPHLCVATELILLKQGKILDKHCQKRENGGLTNKAPPCTKEDLKALVRYVYSTARVNVDYQDAALACLMWHCFGRSSDLAYAQKQHVSVSADGVFYLRLLRVKTAEEQGLTLVPDRDDFLTCPLHALAVALVAQEAPCASLIGNLPCLVPQDAAPLDAGAPLHDFPAGDPGLLQVSVVQTTTPVLAADDNLDAPPPSQPTRAQATSTRTSAQKKPRDREVKRGEDSMQGHVNRMLKRVAEPAGVTAELTSHSFRRGGAQHANGYDHLAAQWIFDRGAWDMTKTNKAFAYITNTAREDRKVARVLSGWKADASPTVVDVDAQDHTTRERLGRLQGLLFSTCTGLKEQRLNVSTKVLSVLTGYLVRYYPQLTALAPDAPVVTRVEECMQVADISTADLLAWSMAMNDAAAVPAEDQDETQKTTRCREHDHLLAVIEELIAFNRATAARLTIVEAALVKAKGIQVETEAEHEQETSNQEPKPKRRKKSITHLSGAWFEWYTRVPRVWDCSDRQKKSEFRHVVAFMKLFIADGFILNDKSSSYKDQVLAVGTRAEEAVLQFLKAQGINAKGAGGVLRALRPLHKSGVLDERIAAYKHLLSIGRIQDPAPTDTQDILAFAGPV
;
A
#
# COMPACT_ATOMS: atom_id res chain seq x y z
N MET A 1 3.24 53.65 -0.41
CA MET A 1 3.21 53.13 0.98
C MET A 1 3.38 51.61 0.93
N SER A 2 3.97 50.99 1.95
CA SER A 2 4.11 49.52 1.98
C SER A 2 2.80 48.83 2.35
N LEU A 3 2.51 47.68 1.72
CA LEU A 3 1.37 46.81 2.07
C LEU A 3 1.46 46.26 3.51
N SER A 4 2.65 46.23 4.11
CA SER A 4 2.83 45.83 5.51
C SER A 4 2.06 46.70 6.51
N ALA A 5 1.74 47.95 6.16
CA ALA A 5 0.99 48.88 7.00
C ALA A 5 -0.48 48.45 7.25
N PHE A 6 -1.04 47.57 6.41
CA PHE A 6 -2.43 47.10 6.51
C PHE A 6 -2.56 45.73 7.21
N VAL A 7 -1.47 45.14 7.69
CA VAL A 7 -1.51 43.85 8.41
C VAL A 7 -1.92 44.08 9.88
N PRO A 8 -3.02 43.48 10.38
CA PRO A 8 -3.50 43.71 11.74
C PRO A 8 -2.45 43.40 12.81
N THR A 9 -2.38 44.21 13.86
CA THR A 9 -1.37 44.12 14.94
C THR A 9 -1.30 42.74 15.60
N ASN A 10 -2.43 42.04 15.71
CA ASN A 10 -2.48 40.67 16.24
C ASN A 10 -1.84 39.66 15.28
N THR A 11 -2.00 39.83 13.97
CA THR A 11 -1.33 39.01 12.94
C THR A 11 0.18 39.25 12.95
N GLN A 12 0.62 40.51 13.10
CA GLN A 12 2.03 40.84 13.26
C GLN A 12 2.64 40.16 14.50
N LYS A 13 1.99 40.27 15.67
CA LYS A 13 2.41 39.60 16.92
C LYS A 13 2.55 38.09 16.75
N VAL A 14 1.56 37.42 16.15
CA VAL A 14 1.61 35.96 15.91
C VAL A 14 2.76 35.58 14.97
N ARG A 15 3.04 36.39 13.93
CA ARG A 15 4.20 36.17 13.05
C ARG A 15 5.52 36.30 13.80
N THR A 16 5.68 37.32 14.64
CA THR A 16 6.88 37.49 15.47
C THR A 16 7.08 36.30 16.42
N THR A 17 6.04 35.85 17.13
CA THR A 17 6.13 34.69 18.04
C THR A 17 6.51 33.40 17.31
N ALA A 18 6.00 33.20 16.09
CA ALA A 18 6.36 32.06 15.25
C ALA A 18 7.85 32.10 14.82
N ILE A 19 8.37 33.27 14.46
CA ILE A 19 9.79 33.47 14.12
C ILE A 19 10.67 33.28 15.37
N SER A 20 10.26 33.75 16.55
CA SER A 20 10.97 33.45 17.80
C SER A 20 11.00 31.96 18.15
N ALA A 21 9.94 31.20 17.82
CA ALA A 21 9.93 29.75 17.97
C ALA A 21 10.86 29.05 16.96
N PHE A 22 11.04 29.62 15.76
CA PHE A 22 12.01 29.14 14.77
C PHE A 22 13.45 29.42 15.20
N LYS A 23 13.77 30.63 15.69
CA LYS A 23 15.11 30.94 16.22
C LYS A 23 15.48 30.01 17.38
N ARG A 24 14.56 29.77 18.33
CA ARG A 24 14.77 28.82 19.43
C ARG A 24 14.99 27.37 18.97
N MET A 25 14.44 26.96 17.83
CA MET A 25 14.70 25.64 17.26
C MET A 25 16.15 25.54 16.76
N LEU A 26 16.68 26.60 16.13
CA LEU A 26 18.08 26.66 15.72
C LEU A 26 19.05 26.76 16.92
N GLU A 27 18.72 27.58 17.93
CA GLU A 27 19.46 27.69 19.20
C GLU A 27 19.58 26.34 19.93
N LEU A 28 18.56 25.47 19.84
CA LEU A 28 18.56 24.13 20.45
C LEU A 28 19.29 23.06 19.63
N GLU A 29 19.65 23.36 18.38
CA GLU A 29 20.40 22.48 17.48
C GLU A 29 21.85 22.96 17.25
N ASP A 30 22.28 23.98 18.01
CA ASP A 30 23.58 24.68 17.91
C ASP A 30 23.87 25.24 16.50
N VAL A 31 22.82 25.74 15.84
CA VAL A 31 22.91 26.31 14.48
C VAL A 31 22.67 27.81 14.52
N SER A 32 23.58 28.61 13.94
CA SER A 32 23.37 30.05 13.81
C SER A 32 22.29 30.38 12.76
N LEU A 33 21.54 31.46 13.00
CA LEU A 33 20.57 31.95 12.05
C LEU A 33 21.24 32.42 10.75
N GLU A 34 22.40 33.08 10.83
CA GLU A 34 23.13 33.53 9.64
C GLU A 34 23.57 32.35 8.77
N PHE A 35 24.02 31.24 9.37
CA PHE A 35 24.39 30.03 8.63
C PHE A 35 23.20 29.46 7.84
N ILE A 36 22.03 29.35 8.47
CA ILE A 36 20.79 28.92 7.79
C ILE A 36 20.40 29.90 6.69
N GLN A 37 20.50 31.21 6.93
CA GLN A 37 20.15 32.24 5.95
C GLN A 37 21.09 32.22 4.73
N ALA A 38 22.40 32.05 4.92
CA ALA A 38 23.38 31.90 3.85
C ALA A 38 23.19 30.57 3.09
N SER A 39 22.91 29.49 3.82
CA SER A 39 22.65 28.15 3.26
C SER A 39 21.40 28.14 2.38
N ILE A 40 20.33 28.83 2.78
CA ILE A 40 19.09 29.00 1.99
C ILE A 40 19.31 29.97 0.82
N LEU A 41 20.09 31.05 0.98
CA LEU A 41 20.39 31.99 -0.12
C LEU A 41 21.06 31.30 -1.32
N MET A 42 21.88 30.27 -1.07
CA MET A 42 22.54 29.47 -2.09
C MET A 42 21.71 28.26 -2.58
N ASP A 43 20.46 28.10 -2.14
CA ASP A 43 19.64 26.88 -2.33
C ASP A 43 18.81 26.93 -3.62
N ALA A 44 19.48 27.01 -4.77
CA ALA A 44 18.84 27.00 -6.10
C ALA A 44 17.74 25.93 -6.32
N PRO A 45 17.83 24.68 -5.78
CA PRO A 45 16.75 23.69 -5.92
C PRO A 45 15.69 23.73 -4.79
N GLY A 46 15.79 24.64 -3.81
CA GLY A 46 14.86 24.76 -2.69
C GLY A 46 14.88 23.59 -1.70
N LYS A 47 15.93 22.76 -1.72
CA LYS A 47 16.02 21.52 -0.92
C LYS A 47 16.37 21.80 0.54
N ARG A 48 17.24 22.77 0.80
CA ARG A 48 17.66 23.16 2.16
C ARG A 48 16.55 23.94 2.86
N LEU A 49 15.86 24.85 2.17
CA LEU A 49 14.63 25.48 2.67
C LEU A 49 13.56 24.43 3.03
N ALA A 50 13.35 23.41 2.19
CA ALA A 50 12.44 22.32 2.48
C ALA A 50 12.87 21.47 3.70
N ALA A 51 14.16 21.17 3.85
CA ALA A 51 14.68 20.41 5.00
C ALA A 51 14.58 21.19 6.32
N THR A 52 14.97 22.47 6.33
CA THR A 52 14.85 23.37 7.49
C THR A 52 13.40 23.53 7.92
N MET A 53 12.45 23.60 6.98
CA MET A 53 11.02 23.63 7.29
C MET A 53 10.46 22.28 7.76
N ASP A 54 10.97 21.14 7.27
CA ASP A 54 10.61 19.81 7.80
C ASP A 54 11.01 19.69 9.27
N ARG A 55 12.26 20.09 9.57
CA ARG A 55 12.83 20.12 10.92
C ARG A 55 12.04 21.03 11.86
N PHE A 56 11.66 22.22 11.42
CA PHE A 56 10.77 23.10 12.18
C PHE A 56 9.37 22.49 12.38
N GLY A 57 8.83 21.79 11.38
CA GLY A 57 7.60 21.03 11.50
C GLY A 57 7.68 19.93 12.57
N TYR A 58 8.79 19.18 12.60
CA TYR A 58 9.06 18.17 13.65
C TYR A 58 9.16 18.81 15.04
N TYR A 59 9.88 19.92 15.18
CA TYR A 59 9.99 20.69 16.42
C TYR A 59 8.62 21.13 16.96
N LEU A 60 7.78 21.72 16.09
CA LEU A 60 6.41 22.13 16.46
C LEU A 60 5.49 20.95 16.85
N ALA A 61 5.77 19.75 16.36
CA ALA A 61 5.00 18.54 16.65
C ALA A 61 5.41 17.84 17.96
N THR A 62 6.69 17.93 18.33
CA THR A 62 7.29 17.15 19.43
C THR A 62 7.64 17.97 20.66
N ASN A 63 8.05 19.24 20.51
CA ASN A 63 8.55 20.06 21.61
C ASN A 63 7.49 20.31 22.70
N GLU A 64 7.93 20.26 23.95
CA GLU A 64 7.11 20.47 25.14
C GLU A 64 7.48 21.81 25.79
N GLY A 65 6.54 22.75 25.77
CA GLY A 65 6.67 24.01 26.50
C GLY A 65 6.21 23.86 27.96
N LYS A 66 6.27 24.97 28.72
CA LYS A 66 5.78 25.04 30.10
C LYS A 66 4.31 24.59 30.28
N ASN A 67 3.52 24.61 29.20
CA ASN A 67 2.11 24.21 29.17
C ASN A 67 1.90 22.91 28.35
N GLY A 68 2.93 22.08 28.20
CA GLY A 68 2.91 20.87 27.37
C GLY A 68 3.12 21.12 25.88
N LYS A 69 2.66 20.18 25.04
CA LYS A 69 2.85 20.21 23.58
C LYS A 69 1.96 21.26 22.89
N LEU A 70 2.50 21.94 21.88
CA LEU A 70 1.78 22.94 21.07
C LEU A 70 0.49 22.37 20.45
N ALA A 71 -0.65 23.01 20.73
CA ALA A 71 -1.93 22.70 20.10
C ALA A 71 -1.87 22.82 18.56
N ARG A 72 -2.65 22.00 17.84
CA ARG A 72 -2.69 21.89 16.38
C ARG A 72 -2.80 23.24 15.69
N ASN A 73 -3.79 24.04 16.09
CA ASN A 73 -4.03 25.35 15.48
C ASN A 73 -2.82 26.29 15.66
N THR A 74 -2.12 26.21 16.80
CA THR A 74 -0.90 26.96 17.08
C THR A 74 0.28 26.46 16.24
N ALA A 75 0.50 25.15 16.17
CA ALA A 75 1.56 24.53 15.36
C ALA A 75 1.37 24.83 13.86
N SER A 76 0.18 24.59 13.32
CA SER A 76 -0.18 24.91 11.92
C SER A 76 -0.09 26.41 11.62
N SER A 77 -0.39 27.28 12.60
CA SER A 77 -0.20 28.73 12.49
C SER A 77 1.29 29.13 12.48
N TYR A 78 2.11 28.59 13.38
CA TYR A 78 3.53 28.92 13.45
C TYR A 78 4.27 28.45 12.19
N TYR A 79 4.02 27.21 11.75
CA TYR A 79 4.55 26.69 10.48
C TYR A 79 4.16 27.59 9.30
N ARG A 80 2.90 28.02 9.21
CA ARG A 80 2.43 28.94 8.16
C ARG A 80 3.12 30.30 8.19
N ASN A 81 3.30 30.89 9.38
CA ASN A 81 3.90 32.22 9.52
C ASN A 81 5.40 32.21 9.18
N VAL A 82 6.15 31.18 9.59
CA VAL A 82 7.56 31.03 9.23
C VAL A 82 7.72 30.71 7.74
N LYS A 83 6.84 29.88 7.15
CA LYS A 83 6.80 29.68 5.69
C LYS A 83 6.64 30.99 4.93
N LEU A 84 5.71 31.84 5.36
CA LEU A 84 5.45 33.13 4.72
C LEU A 84 6.62 34.11 4.92
N TRP A 85 7.23 34.13 6.11
CA TRP A 85 8.43 34.94 6.33
C TRP A 85 9.60 34.52 5.43
N LEU A 86 9.94 33.23 5.35
CA LEU A 86 10.99 32.74 4.45
C LEU A 86 10.64 32.94 2.96
N PHE A 87 9.37 33.07 2.61
CA PHE A 87 8.94 33.43 1.25
C PHE A 87 9.05 34.93 0.96
N ASP A 88 8.93 35.79 1.97
CA ASP A 88 9.20 37.23 1.85
C ASP A 88 10.73 37.50 1.75
N GLU A 89 11.56 36.75 2.49
CA GLU A 89 13.03 36.83 2.45
C GLU A 89 13.64 36.20 1.18
N TYR A 90 13.08 35.07 0.71
CA TYR A 90 13.58 34.33 -0.47
C TYR A 90 12.51 34.14 -1.57
N PRO A 91 12.00 35.21 -2.22
CA PRO A 91 10.89 35.11 -3.19
C PRO A 91 11.15 34.16 -4.38
N HIS A 92 12.42 33.97 -4.75
CA HIS A 92 12.82 33.09 -5.84
C HIS A 92 12.60 31.59 -5.54
N LEU A 93 12.55 31.19 -4.26
CA LEU A 93 12.33 29.80 -3.85
C LEU A 93 10.84 29.43 -3.74
N CYS A 94 9.93 30.40 -3.76
CA CYS A 94 8.50 30.21 -3.59
C CYS A 94 7.92 29.19 -4.59
N VAL A 95 8.20 29.38 -5.88
CA VAL A 95 7.65 28.53 -6.96
C VAL A 95 8.19 27.09 -6.90
N ALA A 96 9.45 26.92 -6.52
CA ALA A 96 10.08 25.60 -6.39
C ALA A 96 9.59 24.82 -5.16
N THR A 97 9.30 25.51 -4.05
CA THR A 97 9.09 24.87 -2.75
C THR A 97 7.65 24.87 -2.24
N GLU A 98 6.76 25.73 -2.74
CA GLU A 98 5.41 25.88 -2.16
C GLU A 98 4.64 24.56 -2.01
N LEU A 99 4.66 23.70 -3.03
CA LEU A 99 3.96 22.42 -2.98
C LEU A 99 4.55 21.47 -1.92
N ILE A 100 5.86 21.53 -1.69
CA ILE A 100 6.58 20.71 -0.71
C ILE A 100 6.23 21.19 0.71
N LEU A 101 6.36 22.49 0.97
CA LEU A 101 6.04 23.10 2.27
C LEU A 101 4.54 22.98 2.59
N LEU A 102 3.66 23.02 1.58
CA LEU A 102 2.22 22.77 1.74
C LEU A 102 1.91 21.28 2.01
N LYS A 103 2.72 20.34 1.53
CA LYS A 103 2.64 18.91 1.88
C LYS A 103 3.09 18.68 3.33
N GLN A 104 4.22 19.26 3.74
CA GLN A 104 4.74 19.22 5.12
C GLN A 104 3.75 19.81 6.13
N GLY A 105 3.24 21.02 5.90
CA GLY A 105 2.25 21.65 6.79
C GLY A 105 0.97 20.81 6.98
N LYS A 106 0.54 20.06 5.95
CA LYS A 106 -0.57 19.10 6.06
C LYS A 106 -0.22 17.83 6.84
N ILE A 107 1.04 17.39 6.80
CA ILE A 107 1.53 16.26 7.61
C ILE A 107 1.57 16.66 9.08
N LEU A 108 2.10 17.85 9.40
CA LEU A 108 2.07 18.44 10.75
C LEU A 108 0.65 18.54 11.30
N ASP A 109 -0.26 19.15 10.53
CA ASP A 109 -1.66 19.33 10.95
C ASP A 109 -2.37 17.98 11.22
N LYS A 110 -2.18 16.99 10.34
CA LYS A 110 -2.70 15.62 10.49
C LYS A 110 -2.07 14.88 11.68
N HIS A 111 -0.81 15.15 12.02
CA HIS A 111 -0.15 14.59 13.20
C HIS A 111 -0.71 15.19 14.49
N CYS A 112 -0.80 16.51 14.58
CA CYS A 112 -1.36 17.19 15.76
C CYS A 112 -2.84 16.85 15.98
N GLN A 113 -3.64 16.75 14.91
CA GLN A 113 -5.03 16.27 14.99
C GLN A 113 -5.11 14.83 15.56
N LYS A 114 -4.23 13.92 15.13
CA LYS A 114 -4.19 12.56 15.67
C LYS A 114 -3.79 12.54 17.15
N ARG A 115 -2.86 13.39 17.56
CA ARG A 115 -2.42 13.52 18.96
C ARG A 115 -3.57 14.02 19.85
N GLU A 116 -4.33 15.01 19.39
CA GLU A 116 -5.46 15.59 20.13
C GLU A 116 -6.64 14.62 20.27
N ASN A 117 -6.93 13.84 19.23
CA ASN A 117 -7.99 12.82 19.24
C ASN A 117 -7.61 11.53 20.02
N GLY A 118 -6.61 11.56 20.90
CA GLY A 118 -6.08 10.36 21.60
C GLY A 118 -5.43 9.30 20.69
N GLY A 119 -5.34 9.57 19.38
CA GLY A 119 -4.87 8.66 18.33
C GLY A 119 -3.34 8.49 18.26
N LEU A 120 -2.60 9.01 19.24
CA LEU A 120 -1.28 8.51 19.59
C LEU A 120 -1.45 7.38 20.62
N THR A 121 -1.94 6.23 20.14
CA THR A 121 -1.87 4.97 20.88
C THR A 121 -0.45 4.74 21.40
N ASN A 122 -0.30 4.23 22.63
CA ASN A 122 0.99 3.87 23.23
C ASN A 122 1.90 3.24 22.18
N LYS A 123 2.96 3.98 21.78
CA LYS A 123 3.80 3.58 20.65
C LYS A 123 4.63 2.39 21.10
N ALA A 124 4.20 1.19 20.73
CA ALA A 124 4.93 -0.06 20.97
C ALA A 124 6.43 0.15 20.73
N PRO A 125 7.31 -0.31 21.63
CA PRO A 125 8.76 -0.10 21.51
C PRO A 125 9.26 -0.61 20.16
N PRO A 126 10.26 0.04 19.54
CA PRO A 126 10.84 -0.50 18.32
C PRO A 126 11.57 -1.81 18.66
N CYS A 127 11.32 -2.87 17.90
CA CYS A 127 12.23 -4.00 17.87
C CYS A 127 13.48 -3.54 17.10
N THR A 128 14.68 -3.72 17.65
CA THR A 128 15.95 -3.47 16.97
C THR A 128 16.42 -4.73 16.25
N LYS A 129 17.49 -4.63 15.42
CA LYS A 129 18.09 -5.83 14.82
C LYS A 129 18.70 -6.75 15.88
N GLU A 130 19.26 -6.20 16.97
CA GLU A 130 19.75 -7.00 18.09
C GLU A 130 18.61 -7.66 18.89
N ASP A 131 17.45 -7.01 19.05
CA ASP A 131 16.26 -7.68 19.63
C ASP A 131 15.80 -8.86 18.76
N LEU A 132 15.73 -8.69 17.42
CA LEU A 132 15.40 -9.78 16.50
C LEU A 132 16.37 -10.97 16.66
N LYS A 133 17.67 -10.67 16.70
CA LYS A 133 18.74 -11.65 16.91
C LYS A 133 18.67 -12.34 18.27
N ALA A 134 18.29 -11.62 19.33
CA ALA A 134 18.07 -12.19 20.65
C ALA A 134 16.86 -13.15 20.65
N LEU A 135 15.73 -12.72 20.07
CA LEU A 135 14.53 -13.54 19.92
C LEU A 135 14.80 -14.84 19.15
N VAL A 136 15.48 -14.76 18.00
CA VAL A 136 15.78 -15.94 17.17
C VAL A 136 16.85 -16.82 17.80
N ARG A 137 17.89 -16.24 18.44
CA ARG A 137 18.87 -17.00 19.24
C ARG A 137 18.18 -17.81 20.33
N TYR A 138 17.32 -17.17 21.12
CA TYR A 138 16.57 -17.82 22.18
C TYR A 138 15.76 -18.99 21.61
N VAL A 139 14.92 -18.73 20.60
CA VAL A 139 14.07 -19.76 19.98
C VAL A 139 14.89 -20.93 19.43
N TYR A 140 16.01 -20.69 18.72
CA TYR A 140 16.87 -21.78 18.23
C TYR A 140 17.53 -22.56 19.37
N SER A 141 17.96 -21.88 20.45
CA SER A 141 18.58 -22.53 21.62
C SER A 141 17.61 -23.26 22.55
N THR A 142 16.30 -23.00 22.47
CA THR A 142 15.28 -23.62 23.33
C THR A 142 14.18 -24.37 22.57
N ALA A 143 14.30 -24.52 21.24
CA ALA A 143 13.31 -25.22 20.43
C ALA A 143 13.14 -26.67 20.89
N ARG A 144 11.89 -27.06 21.18
CA ARG A 144 11.53 -28.45 21.55
C ARG A 144 10.56 -29.10 20.58
N VAL A 145 9.94 -28.31 19.71
CA VAL A 145 9.02 -28.77 18.67
C VAL A 145 9.34 -28.05 17.36
N ASN A 146 9.10 -28.73 16.24
CA ASN A 146 9.39 -28.20 14.90
C ASN A 146 8.66 -26.87 14.58
N VAL A 147 7.53 -26.63 15.27
CA VAL A 147 6.76 -25.38 15.25
C VAL A 147 7.57 -24.15 15.70
N ASP A 148 8.59 -24.31 16.56
CA ASP A 148 9.37 -23.19 17.09
C ASP A 148 10.21 -22.50 16.00
N TYR A 149 10.77 -23.26 15.06
CA TYR A 149 11.51 -22.70 13.92
C TYR A 149 10.62 -21.89 12.98
N GLN A 150 9.33 -22.22 12.91
CA GLN A 150 8.35 -21.49 12.09
C GLN A 150 8.00 -20.13 12.72
N ASP A 151 7.92 -20.05 14.06
CA ASP A 151 7.83 -18.78 14.79
C ASP A 151 9.11 -17.92 14.61
N ALA A 152 10.31 -18.51 14.61
CA ALA A 152 11.56 -17.80 14.31
C ALA A 152 11.60 -17.22 12.89
N ALA A 153 11.22 -18.01 11.88
CA ALA A 153 11.11 -17.53 10.50
C ALA A 153 10.04 -16.43 10.36
N LEU A 154 8.93 -16.54 11.10
CA LEU A 154 7.92 -15.49 11.17
C LEU A 154 8.47 -14.19 11.76
N ALA A 155 9.33 -14.25 12.80
CA ALA A 155 9.99 -13.06 13.35
C ALA A 155 10.89 -12.36 12.31
N CYS A 156 11.72 -13.13 11.59
CA CYS A 156 12.54 -12.61 10.49
C CYS A 156 11.70 -12.01 9.36
N LEU A 157 10.65 -12.70 8.90
CA LEU A 157 9.74 -12.17 7.89
C LEU A 157 8.99 -10.92 8.37
N MET A 158 8.61 -10.85 9.65
CA MET A 158 7.99 -9.67 10.25
C MET A 158 8.94 -8.46 10.28
N TRP A 159 10.24 -8.65 10.54
CA TRP A 159 11.24 -7.59 10.39
C TRP A 159 11.35 -7.13 8.92
N HIS A 160 11.71 -8.05 8.02
CA HIS A 160 12.00 -7.74 6.62
C HIS A 160 10.78 -7.20 5.85
N CYS A 161 9.56 -7.56 6.25
CA CYS A 161 8.31 -7.08 5.65
C CYS A 161 7.63 -5.95 6.45
N PHE A 162 8.34 -5.21 7.30
CA PHE A 162 7.81 -4.08 8.10
C PHE A 162 6.50 -4.39 8.85
N GLY A 163 6.47 -5.53 9.53
CA GLY A 163 5.38 -5.98 10.40
C GLY A 163 4.04 -6.17 9.68
N ARG A 164 4.05 -6.52 8.39
CA ARG A 164 2.87 -6.80 7.57
C ARG A 164 2.24 -8.18 7.89
N SER A 165 1.95 -8.44 9.17
CA SER A 165 1.37 -9.69 9.66
C SER A 165 0.09 -10.10 8.93
N SER A 166 -0.79 -9.14 8.61
CA SER A 166 -2.02 -9.39 7.83
C SER A 166 -1.79 -9.98 6.44
N ASP A 167 -0.62 -9.71 5.84
CA ASP A 167 -0.31 -10.08 4.47
C ASP A 167 0.53 -11.38 4.48
N LEU A 168 1.43 -11.52 5.46
CA LEU A 168 2.18 -12.75 5.73
C LEU A 168 1.27 -13.94 6.07
N ALA A 169 0.09 -13.70 6.66
CA ALA A 169 -0.91 -14.73 6.91
C ALA A 169 -1.44 -15.41 5.63
N TYR A 170 -1.28 -14.78 4.46
CA TYR A 170 -1.64 -15.33 3.15
C TYR A 170 -0.40 -15.69 2.31
N ALA A 171 0.79 -15.76 2.92
CA ALA A 171 1.99 -16.20 2.23
C ALA A 171 1.94 -17.72 1.97
N GLN A 172 1.91 -18.12 0.70
CA GLN A 172 1.92 -19.51 0.25
C GLN A 172 3.27 -19.86 -0.38
N LYS A 173 3.59 -21.16 -0.49
CA LYS A 173 4.84 -21.63 -1.12
C LYS A 173 5.03 -21.10 -2.54
N GLN A 174 3.94 -21.06 -3.33
CA GLN A 174 3.91 -20.46 -4.68
C GLN A 174 4.16 -18.94 -4.76
N HIS A 175 4.20 -18.22 -3.63
CA HIS A 175 4.51 -16.80 -3.60
C HIS A 175 6.02 -16.50 -3.54
N VAL A 176 6.85 -17.52 -3.30
CA VAL A 176 8.31 -17.40 -3.26
C VAL A 176 8.93 -17.71 -4.62
N SER A 177 9.94 -16.95 -5.04
CA SER A 177 10.66 -17.19 -6.29
C SER A 177 12.03 -16.53 -6.29
N VAL A 178 13.03 -17.19 -6.90
CA VAL A 178 14.30 -16.58 -7.27
C VAL A 178 14.20 -16.06 -8.71
N SER A 179 14.75 -14.87 -8.99
CA SER A 179 14.82 -14.29 -10.34
C SER A 179 16.09 -14.69 -11.10
N ALA A 180 16.13 -14.41 -12.41
CA ALA A 180 17.27 -14.72 -13.27
C ALA A 180 18.59 -14.03 -12.83
N ASP A 181 18.50 -12.88 -12.16
CA ASP A 181 19.64 -12.18 -11.56
C ASP A 181 19.90 -12.60 -10.09
N GLY A 182 19.49 -13.82 -9.70
CA GLY A 182 19.76 -14.44 -8.39
C GLY A 182 18.96 -13.87 -7.22
N VAL A 183 18.18 -12.81 -7.42
CA VAL A 183 17.49 -12.11 -6.33
C VAL A 183 16.26 -12.89 -5.85
N PHE A 184 16.15 -13.06 -4.52
CA PHE A 184 15.08 -13.79 -3.87
C PHE A 184 13.88 -12.88 -3.59
N TYR A 185 12.67 -13.32 -3.95
CA TYR A 185 11.43 -12.56 -3.83
C TYR A 185 10.34 -13.31 -3.09
N LEU A 186 9.55 -12.56 -2.32
CA LEU A 186 8.29 -12.97 -1.70
C LEU A 186 7.16 -12.06 -2.20
N ARG A 187 6.18 -12.61 -2.93
CA ARG A 187 4.93 -11.92 -3.27
C ARG A 187 4.00 -11.87 -2.05
N LEU A 188 3.48 -10.69 -1.73
CA LEU A 188 2.47 -10.50 -0.68
C LEU A 188 1.21 -9.88 -1.28
N LEU A 189 0.09 -10.60 -1.17
CA LEU A 189 -1.23 -10.07 -1.50
C LEU A 189 -1.68 -9.07 -0.42
N ARG A 190 -1.89 -7.82 -0.80
CA ARG A 190 -2.31 -6.78 0.15
C ARG A 190 -3.82 -6.86 0.38
N VAL A 191 -4.22 -7.54 1.44
CA VAL A 191 -5.64 -7.73 1.89
C VAL A 191 -6.48 -6.44 1.84
N LYS A 192 -5.87 -5.27 2.11
CA LYS A 192 -6.57 -3.97 2.14
C LYS A 192 -6.77 -3.28 0.78
N THR A 193 -6.12 -3.77 -0.28
CA THR A 193 -6.19 -3.16 -1.63
C THR A 193 -6.38 -4.18 -2.76
N ALA A 194 -6.36 -5.49 -2.46
CA ALA A 194 -6.36 -6.57 -3.45
C ALA A 194 -5.24 -6.41 -4.51
N GLU A 195 -4.09 -5.90 -4.08
CA GLU A 195 -2.94 -5.57 -4.92
C GLU A 195 -1.75 -6.40 -4.48
N GLU A 196 -1.11 -7.13 -5.40
CA GLU A 196 0.11 -7.86 -5.08
C GLU A 196 1.32 -6.93 -5.03
N GLN A 197 2.25 -7.21 -4.13
CA GLN A 197 3.55 -6.57 -4.08
C GLN A 197 4.64 -7.61 -3.88
N GLY A 198 5.57 -7.70 -4.82
CA GLY A 198 6.83 -8.42 -4.62
C GLY A 198 7.73 -7.64 -3.67
N LEU A 199 8.20 -8.29 -2.61
CA LEU A 199 9.25 -7.78 -1.72
C LEU A 199 10.52 -8.60 -1.91
N THR A 200 11.64 -7.91 -2.05
CA THR A 200 12.97 -8.51 -2.04
C THR A 200 13.30 -9.02 -0.64
N LEU A 201 13.83 -10.23 -0.56
CA LEU A 201 14.55 -10.75 0.61
C LEU A 201 16.03 -10.84 0.26
N VAL A 202 16.89 -10.34 1.15
CA VAL A 202 18.35 -10.33 0.99
C VAL A 202 18.94 -11.17 2.12
N PRO A 203 19.97 -12.00 1.88
CA PRO A 203 20.66 -12.70 2.95
C PRO A 203 21.28 -11.69 3.94
N ASP A 204 21.30 -12.01 5.23
CA ASP A 204 22.02 -11.13 6.16
C ASP A 204 23.52 -11.13 5.86
N ARG A 205 24.15 -9.98 6.05
CA ARG A 205 25.57 -9.79 5.80
C ARG A 205 26.43 -10.62 6.76
N ASP A 206 26.09 -10.57 8.05
CA ASP A 206 26.99 -10.96 9.14
C ASP A 206 26.36 -11.97 10.11
N ASP A 207 25.02 -12.01 10.28
CA ASP A 207 24.37 -12.85 11.31
C ASP A 207 23.23 -13.73 10.78
N PHE A 208 23.46 -15.05 10.78
CA PHE A 208 22.54 -16.08 10.33
C PHE A 208 21.16 -16.05 11.02
N LEU A 209 21.10 -15.59 12.27
CA LEU A 209 19.87 -15.52 13.07
C LEU A 209 18.93 -14.40 12.59
N THR A 210 19.41 -13.47 11.78
CA THR A 210 18.61 -12.41 11.16
C THR A 210 18.45 -12.60 9.64
N CYS A 211 19.08 -13.64 9.08
CA CYS A 211 19.01 -13.99 7.67
C CYS A 211 17.65 -14.61 7.31
N PRO A 212 16.85 -13.97 6.44
CA PRO A 212 15.51 -14.46 6.12
C PRO A 212 15.56 -15.75 5.28
N LEU A 213 16.63 -15.97 4.52
CA LEU A 213 16.80 -17.15 3.68
C LEU A 213 17.16 -18.38 4.53
N HIS A 214 18.08 -18.23 5.49
CA HIS A 214 18.39 -19.30 6.44
C HIS A 214 17.17 -19.64 7.30
N ALA A 215 16.52 -18.65 7.90
CA ALA A 215 15.36 -18.89 8.76
C ALA A 215 14.20 -19.57 7.99
N LEU A 216 13.97 -19.21 6.72
CA LEU A 216 12.98 -19.87 5.88
C LEU A 216 13.38 -21.31 5.51
N ALA A 217 14.66 -21.59 5.27
CA ALA A 217 15.16 -22.94 5.04
C ALA A 217 14.90 -23.85 6.25
N VAL A 218 15.33 -23.41 7.44
CA VAL A 218 15.13 -24.12 8.72
C VAL A 218 13.63 -24.36 8.98
N ALA A 219 12.77 -23.36 8.76
CA ALA A 219 11.32 -23.50 8.96
C ALA A 219 10.62 -24.41 7.94
N LEU A 220 11.16 -24.60 6.73
CA LEU A 220 10.65 -25.55 5.75
C LEU A 220 11.14 -26.98 6.02
N VAL A 221 12.39 -27.18 6.43
CA VAL A 221 12.90 -28.49 6.90
C VAL A 221 12.13 -28.98 8.14
N ALA A 222 11.71 -28.05 8.99
CA ALA A 222 10.85 -28.30 10.15
C ALA A 222 9.34 -28.39 9.81
N GLN A 223 8.94 -28.63 8.56
CA GLN A 223 7.54 -28.96 8.23
C GLN A 223 7.31 -30.48 8.29
N GLU A 224 6.70 -30.94 9.38
CA GLU A 224 6.32 -32.35 9.61
C GLU A 224 5.30 -32.89 8.58
N ALA A 225 4.50 -32.01 7.96
CA ALA A 225 3.46 -32.37 7.01
C ALA A 225 3.38 -31.38 5.83
N PRO A 226 3.05 -31.84 4.61
CA PRO A 226 2.81 -30.95 3.48
C PRO A 226 1.65 -29.98 3.70
N CYS A 227 1.94 -28.68 3.60
CA CYS A 227 0.95 -27.60 3.61
C CYS A 227 1.19 -26.62 2.44
N ALA A 228 0.17 -25.87 2.02
CA ALA A 228 0.31 -24.84 0.98
C ALA A 228 0.88 -23.51 1.52
N SER A 229 0.68 -23.24 2.82
CA SER A 229 1.21 -22.09 3.53
C SER A 229 2.74 -22.10 3.54
N LEU A 230 3.35 -20.93 3.43
CA LEU A 230 4.80 -20.78 3.54
C LEU A 230 5.29 -21.05 4.97
N ILE A 231 4.49 -20.62 5.95
CA ILE A 231 4.65 -20.88 7.37
C ILE A 231 3.41 -21.69 7.80
N GLY A 232 3.61 -22.92 8.28
CA GLY A 232 2.54 -23.90 8.49
C GLY A 232 1.77 -23.76 9.80
N ASN A 233 2.40 -23.20 10.83
CA ASN A 233 1.80 -23.02 12.16
C ASN A 233 0.87 -21.79 12.31
N LEU A 234 0.58 -21.07 11.22
CA LEU A 234 -0.25 -19.87 11.27
C LEU A 234 -1.75 -20.23 11.40
N PRO A 235 -2.55 -19.40 12.09
CA PRO A 235 -3.99 -19.63 12.20
C PRO A 235 -4.66 -19.64 10.82
N CYS A 236 -5.46 -20.67 10.54
CA CYS A 236 -6.17 -20.80 9.28
C CYS A 236 -7.18 -19.66 9.10
N LEU A 237 -6.87 -18.73 8.19
CA LEU A 237 -7.81 -17.69 7.78
C LEU A 237 -8.75 -18.31 6.75
N VAL A 238 -10.04 -18.35 7.09
CA VAL A 238 -11.11 -18.90 6.24
C VAL A 238 -10.99 -18.33 4.83
N PRO A 239 -10.78 -19.17 3.79
CA PRO A 239 -10.78 -18.70 2.42
C PRO A 239 -12.12 -18.04 2.08
N GLN A 240 -12.09 -16.97 1.29
CA GLN A 240 -13.27 -16.68 0.48
C GLN A 240 -13.28 -17.73 -0.64
N ASP A 241 -14.31 -18.58 -0.67
CA ASP A 241 -14.49 -19.60 -1.71
C ASP A 241 -14.73 -18.95 -3.07
N ALA A 242 -13.64 -18.61 -3.75
CA ALA A 242 -13.62 -18.61 -5.20
C ALA A 242 -13.65 -20.09 -5.63
N ALA A 243 -14.84 -20.58 -5.96
CA ALA A 243 -15.01 -21.92 -6.51
C ALA A 243 -14.05 -22.12 -7.71
N PRO A 244 -13.38 -23.29 -7.84
CA PRO A 244 -12.51 -23.54 -8.97
C PRO A 244 -13.26 -23.37 -10.29
N LEU A 245 -12.80 -22.47 -11.14
CA LEU A 245 -13.26 -22.41 -12.53
C LEU A 245 -12.73 -23.65 -13.23
N ASP A 246 -13.64 -24.53 -13.64
CA ASP A 246 -13.28 -25.76 -14.34
C ASP A 246 -12.65 -25.44 -15.70
N ALA A 247 -11.39 -25.82 -15.86
CA ALA A 247 -10.57 -25.52 -17.03
C ALA A 247 -10.80 -26.53 -18.17
N GLY A 248 -12.08 -26.83 -18.45
CA GLY A 248 -12.49 -27.88 -19.40
C GLY A 248 -13.65 -27.53 -20.33
N ALA A 249 -14.50 -26.54 -20.01
CA ALA A 249 -15.70 -26.24 -20.79
C ALA A 249 -15.42 -25.31 -22.01
N PRO A 250 -15.69 -25.74 -23.27
CA PRO A 250 -15.61 -24.86 -24.43
C PRO A 250 -16.75 -23.82 -24.44
N LEU A 251 -16.46 -22.64 -25.02
CA LEU A 251 -17.27 -21.41 -24.93
C LEU A 251 -18.61 -21.41 -25.72
N HIS A 252 -19.20 -22.57 -25.97
CA HIS A 252 -20.36 -22.75 -26.86
C HIS A 252 -21.56 -23.46 -26.21
N ASP A 253 -21.34 -24.32 -25.21
CA ASP A 253 -22.39 -25.19 -24.65
C ASP A 253 -23.06 -24.62 -23.38
N PHE A 254 -23.46 -23.34 -23.43
CA PHE A 254 -24.41 -22.75 -22.47
C PHE A 254 -25.77 -22.54 -23.15
N PRO A 255 -26.64 -23.58 -23.23
CA PRO A 255 -28.03 -23.40 -23.67
C PRO A 255 -28.80 -22.52 -22.67
N ALA A 256 -29.77 -21.76 -23.16
CA ALA A 256 -30.50 -20.79 -22.36
C ALA A 256 -31.33 -21.46 -21.24
N GLY A 257 -30.93 -21.23 -19.99
CA GLY A 257 -31.68 -21.62 -18.78
C GLY A 257 -32.42 -20.44 -18.17
N ASP A 258 -33.66 -20.67 -17.73
CA ASP A 258 -34.57 -19.66 -17.19
C ASP A 258 -34.11 -19.11 -15.82
N PRO A 259 -33.94 -17.78 -15.63
CA PRO A 259 -33.46 -17.18 -14.37
C PRO A 259 -34.49 -17.18 -13.21
N GLY A 260 -35.36 -18.20 -13.12
CA GLY A 260 -36.44 -18.30 -12.14
C GLY A 260 -36.10 -19.04 -10.83
N LEU A 261 -35.00 -19.82 -10.77
CA LEU A 261 -34.76 -20.81 -9.70
C LEU A 261 -33.40 -20.70 -8.99
N LEU A 262 -33.09 -19.53 -8.42
CA LEU A 262 -32.10 -19.39 -7.35
C LEU A 262 -32.66 -18.55 -6.19
N GLN A 263 -33.14 -19.24 -5.14
CA GLN A 263 -33.59 -18.59 -3.91
C GLN A 263 -32.40 -18.03 -3.12
N VAL A 264 -32.22 -16.71 -3.15
CA VAL A 264 -31.30 -16.02 -2.22
C VAL A 264 -32.01 -15.89 -0.87
N SER A 265 -31.60 -16.71 0.11
CA SER A 265 -32.17 -16.67 1.45
C SER A 265 -31.70 -15.42 2.21
N VAL A 266 -32.59 -14.45 2.38
CA VAL A 266 -32.33 -13.20 3.10
C VAL A 266 -32.66 -13.38 4.58
N VAL A 267 -31.64 -13.35 5.45
CA VAL A 267 -31.84 -13.31 6.90
C VAL A 267 -32.38 -11.94 7.30
N GLN A 268 -33.69 -11.87 7.55
CA GLN A 268 -34.34 -10.70 8.13
C GLN A 268 -34.05 -10.61 9.64
N THR A 269 -33.64 -9.45 10.13
CA THR A 269 -33.49 -9.19 11.56
C THR A 269 -34.80 -8.66 12.15
N THR A 270 -35.58 -9.53 12.78
CA THR A 270 -36.78 -9.14 13.55
C THR A 270 -36.52 -9.22 15.05
N THR A 271 -36.40 -8.07 15.71
CA THR A 271 -36.55 -7.94 17.17
C THR A 271 -38.02 -8.08 17.57
N PRO A 272 -38.36 -8.91 18.58
CA PRO A 272 -39.59 -8.79 19.33
C PRO A 272 -39.38 -7.95 20.60
N VAL A 273 -40.27 -7.01 20.85
CA VAL A 273 -40.49 -6.39 22.17
C VAL A 273 -41.91 -6.75 22.58
N LEU A 274 -42.07 -7.40 23.73
CA LEU A 274 -43.30 -7.40 24.52
C LEU A 274 -42.92 -7.36 26.01
N ALA A 275 -43.81 -6.79 26.81
CA ALA A 275 -43.72 -6.65 28.26
C ALA A 275 -45.04 -7.08 28.91
N ALA A 276 -45.16 -6.89 30.22
CA ALA A 276 -46.18 -7.40 31.14
C ALA A 276 -45.95 -8.86 31.63
N ASP A 277 -46.16 -9.19 32.91
CA ASP A 277 -46.33 -8.28 34.05
C ASP A 277 -45.94 -8.91 35.40
N ASP A 278 -45.63 -8.01 36.34
CA ASP A 278 -45.79 -8.04 37.79
C ASP A 278 -45.32 -9.23 38.69
N ASN A 279 -44.47 -8.85 39.66
CA ASN A 279 -44.50 -9.15 41.10
C ASN A 279 -43.92 -10.44 41.78
N LEU A 280 -43.17 -10.13 42.85
CA LEU A 280 -43.02 -10.78 44.17
C LEU A 280 -42.05 -11.97 44.46
N ASP A 281 -41.09 -11.60 45.32
CA ASP A 281 -40.62 -12.27 46.56
C ASP A 281 -39.41 -13.24 46.59
N ALA A 282 -38.91 -13.45 47.82
CA ALA A 282 -37.58 -13.93 48.20
C ALA A 282 -37.61 -14.63 49.61
N PRO A 283 -36.48 -15.10 50.20
CA PRO A 283 -35.30 -15.73 49.62
C PRO A 283 -35.07 -17.19 50.17
N PRO A 284 -34.13 -17.59 51.07
CA PRO A 284 -33.59 -18.97 51.09
C PRO A 284 -33.87 -19.73 52.42
N PRO A 285 -33.35 -20.97 52.65
CA PRO A 285 -31.96 -21.21 53.05
C PRO A 285 -31.28 -22.26 52.10
N SER A 286 -30.25 -23.11 52.37
CA SER A 286 -29.61 -23.63 53.60
C SER A 286 -28.14 -24.08 53.37
N GLN A 287 -27.48 -24.49 54.46
CA GLN A 287 -26.24 -25.27 54.57
C GLN A 287 -26.57 -26.60 55.31
N PRO A 288 -25.68 -27.61 55.53
CA PRO A 288 -24.19 -27.67 55.51
C PRO A 288 -23.65 -28.79 54.56
N THR A 289 -22.40 -29.30 54.54
CA THR A 289 -21.34 -29.48 55.58
C THR A 289 -19.92 -29.47 54.97
N ARG A 290 -18.89 -29.51 55.84
CA ARG A 290 -17.48 -29.12 55.59
C ARG A 290 -16.49 -30.32 55.59
N ALA A 291 -15.48 -30.20 54.72
CA ALA A 291 -14.14 -30.81 54.72
C ALA A 291 -13.89 -32.29 54.28
N GLN A 292 -13.14 -32.38 53.17
CA GLN A 292 -11.85 -33.08 52.99
C GLN A 292 -11.72 -34.61 53.21
N ALA A 293 -11.51 -35.35 52.10
CA ALA A 293 -10.52 -36.43 52.02
C ALA A 293 -9.96 -36.63 50.58
N THR A 294 -8.67 -36.36 50.43
CA THR A 294 -7.62 -36.84 49.49
C THR A 294 -7.96 -37.79 48.32
N SER A 295 -7.60 -37.34 47.10
CA SER A 295 -7.06 -38.07 45.91
C SER A 295 -7.62 -39.42 45.42
N THR A 296 -8.08 -39.45 44.16
CA THR A 296 -7.38 -40.15 43.04
C THR A 296 -7.91 -39.72 41.67
N ARG A 297 -7.24 -40.13 40.57
CA ARG A 297 -7.55 -39.74 39.17
C ARG A 297 -8.35 -40.82 38.45
N THR A 298 -9.53 -40.50 37.92
CA THR A 298 -10.00 -41.07 36.64
C THR A 298 -11.01 -40.17 35.92
N SER A 299 -11.12 -40.41 34.61
CA SER A 299 -11.86 -39.68 33.59
C SER A 299 -13.36 -39.48 33.83
N ALA A 300 -13.85 -38.26 33.53
CA ALA A 300 -15.22 -38.02 33.07
C ALA A 300 -15.22 -36.88 32.03
N GLN A 301 -15.96 -37.04 30.93
CA GLN A 301 -16.09 -36.01 29.90
C GLN A 301 -16.86 -34.79 30.42
N LYS A 302 -16.52 -33.60 29.94
CA LYS A 302 -17.28 -32.37 30.23
C LYS A 302 -17.68 -31.70 28.91
N LYS A 303 -18.98 -31.48 28.72
CA LYS A 303 -19.53 -30.75 27.55
C LYS A 303 -18.79 -29.41 27.38
N PRO A 304 -18.60 -28.94 26.13
CA PRO A 304 -18.10 -27.58 25.91
C PRO A 304 -19.04 -26.59 26.61
N ARG A 305 -18.46 -25.64 27.35
CA ARG A 305 -19.14 -24.39 27.67
C ARG A 305 -18.88 -23.44 26.51
N ASP A 306 -19.92 -22.82 26.00
CA ASP A 306 -19.77 -21.67 25.12
C ASP A 306 -18.90 -20.61 25.81
N ARG A 307 -17.76 -20.31 25.18
CA ARG A 307 -17.00 -19.10 25.44
C ARG A 307 -17.31 -18.17 24.29
N GLU A 308 -17.84 -16.99 24.60
CA GLU A 308 -17.86 -15.90 23.63
C GLU A 308 -16.43 -15.67 23.11
N VAL A 309 -16.21 -15.93 21.83
CA VAL A 309 -14.88 -15.81 21.22
C VAL A 309 -14.51 -14.32 21.20
N LYS A 310 -13.55 -13.93 22.05
CA LYS A 310 -13.01 -12.57 22.06
C LYS A 310 -12.36 -12.29 20.72
N ARG A 311 -13.06 -11.48 19.91
CA ARG A 311 -12.78 -11.15 18.50
C ARG A 311 -11.39 -10.51 18.31
N GLY A 312 -10.36 -11.36 18.29
CA GLY A 312 -8.96 -10.96 18.21
C GLY A 312 -7.95 -12.05 18.58
N GLU A 313 -8.32 -13.05 19.39
CA GLU A 313 -7.36 -14.08 19.84
C GLU A 313 -6.89 -14.99 18.69
N ASP A 314 -7.77 -15.38 17.76
CA ASP A 314 -7.42 -16.20 16.59
C ASP A 314 -6.80 -15.39 15.42
N SER A 315 -6.58 -14.08 15.61
CA SER A 315 -5.94 -13.25 14.60
C SER A 315 -4.44 -13.52 14.49
N MET A 316 -3.87 -13.31 13.30
CA MET A 316 -2.41 -13.36 13.08
C MET A 316 -1.63 -12.37 13.98
N GLN A 317 -2.25 -11.24 14.35
CA GLN A 317 -1.66 -10.30 15.32
C GLN A 317 -1.66 -10.90 16.74
N GLY A 318 -2.72 -11.63 17.11
CA GLY A 318 -2.79 -12.45 18.32
C GLY A 318 -1.70 -13.52 18.35
N HIS A 319 -1.46 -14.22 17.22
CA HIS A 319 -0.38 -15.22 17.12
C HIS A 319 1.01 -14.61 17.38
N VAL A 320 1.39 -13.57 16.63
CA VAL A 320 2.69 -12.89 16.84
C VAL A 320 2.81 -12.30 18.24
N ASN A 321 1.73 -11.77 18.82
CA ASN A 321 1.75 -11.25 20.19
C ASN A 321 1.88 -12.36 21.25
N ARG A 322 1.32 -13.57 21.01
CA ARG A 322 1.55 -14.76 21.87
C ARG A 322 2.99 -15.24 21.78
N MET A 323 3.53 -15.35 20.55
CA MET A 323 4.93 -15.69 20.30
C MET A 323 5.85 -14.73 21.07
N LEU A 324 5.69 -13.41 20.89
CA LEU A 324 6.52 -12.41 21.59
C LEU A 324 6.42 -12.51 23.11
N LYS A 325 5.22 -12.71 23.68
CA LYS A 325 5.05 -12.96 25.13
C LYS A 325 5.74 -14.23 25.63
N ARG A 326 5.93 -15.23 24.77
CA ARG A 326 6.63 -16.48 25.08
C ARG A 326 8.16 -16.33 25.05
N VAL A 327 8.69 -15.44 24.21
CA VAL A 327 10.14 -15.43 23.89
C VAL A 327 10.88 -14.13 24.24
N ALA A 328 10.23 -12.98 24.38
CA ALA A 328 10.93 -11.69 24.52
C ALA A 328 11.68 -11.55 25.85
N GLU A 329 10.97 -11.67 26.98
CA GLU A 329 11.57 -11.59 28.31
C GLU A 329 12.64 -12.68 28.54
N PRO A 330 12.40 -13.98 28.21
CA PRO A 330 13.45 -15.01 28.27
C PRO A 330 14.66 -14.78 27.34
N ALA A 331 14.50 -14.07 26.23
CA ALA A 331 15.60 -13.66 25.36
C ALA A 331 16.37 -12.43 25.87
N GLY A 332 16.00 -11.87 27.02
CA GLY A 332 16.60 -10.65 27.57
C GLY A 332 16.09 -9.35 26.93
N VAL A 333 15.05 -9.41 26.10
CA VAL A 333 14.43 -8.22 25.49
C VAL A 333 13.50 -7.57 26.51
N THR A 334 14.02 -6.56 27.20
CA THR A 334 13.37 -5.86 28.33
C THR A 334 12.18 -4.97 27.91
N ALA A 335 11.94 -4.79 26.62
CA ALA A 335 10.86 -3.97 26.09
C ALA A 335 9.63 -4.82 25.73
N GLU A 336 8.43 -4.39 26.11
CA GLU A 336 7.16 -5.06 25.75
C GLU A 336 6.90 -5.03 24.22
N LEU A 337 7.52 -5.96 23.49
CA LEU A 337 7.36 -6.05 22.04
C LEU A 337 5.95 -6.51 21.66
N THR A 338 5.46 -5.98 20.55
CA THR A 338 4.22 -6.41 19.88
C THR A 338 4.47 -6.63 18.39
N SER A 339 3.49 -7.19 17.67
CA SER A 339 3.52 -7.25 16.20
C SER A 339 3.72 -5.89 15.51
N HIS A 340 3.42 -4.76 16.17
CA HIS A 340 3.75 -3.42 15.67
C HIS A 340 5.20 -2.97 15.94
N SER A 341 5.90 -3.60 16.87
CA SER A 341 7.31 -3.32 17.18
C SER A 341 8.23 -3.62 16.00
N PHE A 342 8.00 -4.71 15.25
CA PHE A 342 8.75 -5.01 14.01
C PHE A 342 8.56 -3.92 12.94
N ARG A 343 7.32 -3.44 12.76
CA ARG A 343 6.98 -2.38 11.79
C ARG A 343 7.68 -1.06 12.13
N ARG A 344 7.70 -0.69 13.41
CA ARG A 344 8.40 0.49 13.90
C ARG A 344 9.92 0.31 13.78
N GLY A 345 10.40 -0.86 14.19
CA GLY A 345 11.79 -1.30 14.22
C GLY A 345 12.49 -1.21 12.88
N GLY A 346 12.12 -2.07 11.94
CA GLY A 346 12.73 -2.11 10.61
C GLY A 346 12.62 -0.77 9.87
N ALA A 347 11.54 -0.02 10.07
CA ALA A 347 11.41 1.31 9.49
C ALA A 347 12.34 2.35 10.11
N GLN A 348 12.54 2.34 11.43
CA GLN A 348 13.53 3.22 12.09
C GLN A 348 14.96 2.80 11.71
N HIS A 349 15.24 1.50 11.58
CA HIS A 349 16.53 0.97 11.11
C HIS A 349 16.85 1.41 9.68
N ALA A 350 15.90 1.25 8.75
CA ALA A 350 16.06 1.72 7.37
C ALA A 350 16.16 3.25 7.26
N ASN A 351 15.43 4.00 8.08
CA ASN A 351 15.52 5.46 8.13
C ASN A 351 16.79 5.97 8.85
N GLY A 352 17.54 5.08 9.51
CA GLY A 352 18.86 5.39 10.09
C GLY A 352 20.01 5.36 9.07
N TYR A 353 19.72 5.15 7.78
CA TYR A 353 20.72 5.08 6.72
C TYR A 353 20.53 6.23 5.72
N ASP A 354 21.44 7.21 5.73
CA ASP A 354 21.28 8.51 5.07
C ASP A 354 21.00 8.47 3.56
N HIS A 355 21.43 7.41 2.86
CA HIS A 355 21.21 7.27 1.42
C HIS A 355 19.88 6.56 1.04
N LEU A 356 19.02 6.19 2.00
CA LEU A 356 17.67 5.70 1.72
C LEU A 356 16.65 6.85 1.74
N ALA A 357 15.97 7.08 0.61
CA ALA A 357 14.83 8.00 0.60
C ALA A 357 13.66 7.40 1.39
N ALA A 358 13.09 8.17 2.34
CA ALA A 358 11.94 7.75 3.14
C ALA A 358 10.73 7.30 2.29
N GLN A 359 10.61 7.82 1.06
CA GLN A 359 9.66 7.36 0.04
C GLN A 359 9.72 5.83 -0.17
N TRP A 360 10.91 5.26 -0.37
CA TRP A 360 11.12 3.83 -0.62
C TRP A 360 10.73 2.97 0.59
N ILE A 361 10.95 3.49 1.81
CA ILE A 361 10.55 2.86 3.07
C ILE A 361 9.00 2.83 3.17
N PHE A 362 8.33 3.92 2.80
CA PHE A 362 6.86 3.99 2.80
C PHE A 362 6.23 3.07 1.73
N ASP A 363 6.88 2.94 0.57
CA ASP A 363 6.43 2.09 -0.54
C ASP A 363 6.60 0.58 -0.22
N ARG A 364 7.76 0.14 0.29
CA ARG A 364 7.94 -1.25 0.82
C ARG A 364 6.94 -1.59 1.93
N GLY A 365 6.63 -0.60 2.78
CA GLY A 365 5.64 -0.72 3.84
C GLY A 365 4.18 -0.84 3.35
N ALA A 366 3.90 -0.46 2.10
CA ALA A 366 2.56 -0.24 1.56
C ALA A 366 1.71 0.66 2.48
N TRP A 367 2.26 1.81 2.87
CA TRP A 367 1.58 2.78 3.75
C TRP A 367 0.80 3.80 2.90
N ASP A 368 -0.42 4.16 3.35
CA ASP A 368 -1.41 4.92 2.56
C ASP A 368 -0.84 6.18 1.89
N MET A 369 -0.56 6.03 0.59
CA MET A 369 -0.08 7.07 -0.29
C MET A 369 -1.27 7.68 -1.03
N THR A 370 -1.44 9.01 -0.88
CA THR A 370 -2.48 9.78 -1.57
C THR A 370 -2.48 9.51 -3.08
N LYS A 371 -3.62 9.67 -3.77
CA LYS A 371 -3.72 9.38 -5.22
C LYS A 371 -2.56 9.94 -6.07
N THR A 372 -2.04 11.14 -5.73
CA THR A 372 -0.85 11.73 -6.36
C THR A 372 0.44 10.97 -6.02
N ASN A 373 0.67 10.63 -4.76
CA ASN A 373 1.81 9.78 -4.36
C ASN A 373 1.71 8.38 -5.00
N LYS A 374 0.51 7.80 -5.17
CA LYS A 374 0.36 6.50 -5.88
C LYS A 374 0.70 6.60 -7.38
N ALA A 375 0.33 7.71 -8.02
CA ALA A 375 0.76 7.99 -9.40
C ALA A 375 2.29 8.17 -9.52
N PHE A 376 2.93 8.77 -8.52
CA PHE A 376 4.40 8.78 -8.43
C PHE A 376 4.98 7.38 -8.17
N ALA A 377 4.39 6.58 -7.29
CA ALA A 377 4.84 5.20 -7.04
C ALA A 377 4.79 4.35 -8.32
N TYR A 378 3.76 4.48 -9.17
CA TYR A 378 3.75 3.81 -10.50
C TYR A 378 4.86 4.28 -11.46
N ILE A 379 5.64 5.31 -11.11
CA ILE A 379 6.78 5.82 -11.87
C ILE A 379 8.12 5.56 -11.12
N THR A 380 8.11 5.47 -9.78
CA THR A 380 9.33 5.45 -8.95
C THR A 380 9.47 4.24 -8.01
N ASN A 381 8.48 3.35 -7.92
CA ASN A 381 8.55 2.12 -7.13
C ASN A 381 8.97 0.95 -8.03
N THR A 382 10.26 0.90 -8.40
CA THR A 382 10.82 -0.25 -9.11
C THR A 382 11.40 -1.25 -8.11
N ALA A 383 11.70 -2.47 -8.57
CA ALA A 383 12.40 -3.45 -7.75
C ALA A 383 13.79 -2.95 -7.27
N ARG A 384 14.41 -1.97 -7.94
CA ARG A 384 15.71 -1.40 -7.57
C ARG A 384 15.65 -0.68 -6.22
N GLU A 385 14.61 0.11 -5.98
CA GLU A 385 14.44 0.87 -4.73
C GLU A 385 14.13 -0.07 -3.56
N ASP A 386 13.28 -1.08 -3.77
CA ASP A 386 12.99 -2.10 -2.76
C ASP A 386 14.24 -2.95 -2.42
N ARG A 387 15.04 -3.34 -3.42
CA ARG A 387 16.35 -3.99 -3.22
C ARG A 387 17.27 -3.16 -2.31
N LYS A 388 17.32 -1.83 -2.47
CA LYS A 388 18.10 -0.93 -1.59
C LYS A 388 17.62 -1.00 -0.13
N VAL A 389 16.31 -0.99 0.10
CA VAL A 389 15.75 -1.08 1.47
C VAL A 389 16.00 -2.46 2.08
N ALA A 390 15.83 -3.54 1.31
CA ALA A 390 16.07 -4.91 1.77
C ALA A 390 17.53 -5.16 2.17
N ARG A 391 18.50 -4.57 1.45
CA ARG A 391 19.93 -4.60 1.79
C ARG A 391 20.20 -4.02 3.17
N VAL A 392 19.71 -2.81 3.45
CA VAL A 392 19.91 -2.13 4.76
C VAL A 392 19.27 -2.89 5.91
N LEU A 393 18.09 -3.50 5.70
CA LEU A 393 17.44 -4.37 6.69
C LEU A 393 18.25 -5.65 6.99
N SER A 394 19.11 -6.05 6.06
CA SER A 394 19.97 -7.24 6.13
C SER A 394 21.44 -6.89 6.43
N GLY A 395 21.69 -5.69 6.98
CA GLY A 395 23.03 -5.23 7.40
C GLY A 395 23.95 -4.70 6.29
N TRP A 396 23.52 -4.68 5.03
CA TRP A 396 24.32 -4.21 3.90
C TRP A 396 24.16 -2.71 3.64
N LYS A 397 25.19 -2.08 3.05
CA LYS A 397 25.06 -0.74 2.43
C LYS A 397 24.00 -0.80 1.32
N ALA A 398 23.20 0.27 1.15
CA ALA A 398 22.10 0.29 0.18
C ALA A 398 22.53 -0.01 -1.27
N ASP A 399 23.74 0.42 -1.64
CA ASP A 399 24.32 0.25 -2.97
C ASP A 399 25.21 -1.00 -3.11
N ALA A 400 25.38 -1.81 -2.06
CA ALA A 400 26.10 -3.09 -2.15
C ALA A 400 25.38 -4.10 -3.04
N SER A 401 26.13 -4.99 -3.69
CA SER A 401 25.62 -6.10 -4.51
C SER A 401 25.89 -7.45 -3.82
N PRO A 402 25.11 -7.83 -2.79
CA PRO A 402 25.35 -9.08 -2.07
C PRO A 402 25.04 -10.29 -2.96
N THR A 403 26.03 -11.19 -3.08
CA THR A 403 25.87 -12.47 -3.77
C THR A 403 24.90 -13.37 -3.02
N VAL A 404 23.87 -13.87 -3.71
CA VAL A 404 22.98 -14.91 -3.18
C VAL A 404 23.64 -16.27 -3.45
N VAL A 405 23.91 -17.02 -2.37
CA VAL A 405 24.51 -18.36 -2.45
C VAL A 405 23.50 -19.34 -3.03
N ASP A 406 23.96 -20.17 -3.97
CA ASP A 406 23.15 -21.09 -4.74
C ASP A 406 23.91 -22.40 -4.96
N VAL A 407 23.24 -23.55 -4.75
CA VAL A 407 23.83 -24.88 -4.99
C VAL A 407 24.09 -25.12 -6.47
N ASP A 408 23.35 -24.46 -7.37
CA ASP A 408 23.59 -24.56 -8.81
C ASP A 408 24.97 -24.05 -9.23
N ALA A 409 25.60 -23.15 -8.45
CA ALA A 409 26.91 -22.58 -8.73
C ALA A 409 28.10 -23.49 -8.35
N GLN A 410 27.84 -24.63 -7.68
CA GLN A 410 28.88 -25.59 -7.28
C GLN A 410 29.33 -26.50 -8.45
N ASP A 411 30.36 -27.31 -8.24
CA ASP A 411 30.75 -28.36 -9.19
C ASP A 411 29.65 -29.42 -9.36
N HIS A 412 29.76 -30.26 -10.40
CA HIS A 412 28.75 -31.28 -10.69
C HIS A 412 28.53 -32.29 -9.54
N THR A 413 29.62 -32.77 -8.93
CA THR A 413 29.58 -33.80 -7.89
C THR A 413 28.97 -33.24 -6.60
N THR A 414 29.37 -32.03 -6.20
CA THR A 414 28.75 -31.32 -5.08
C THR A 414 27.27 -31.02 -5.33
N ARG A 415 26.91 -30.52 -6.53
CA ARG A 415 25.51 -30.25 -6.90
C ARG A 415 24.64 -31.52 -6.85
N GLU A 416 25.18 -32.67 -7.27
CA GLU A 416 24.46 -33.95 -7.23
C GLU A 416 24.23 -34.45 -5.80
N ARG A 417 25.27 -34.42 -4.94
CA ARG A 417 25.15 -34.81 -3.52
C ARG A 417 24.20 -33.89 -2.76
N LEU A 418 24.33 -32.58 -2.95
CA LEU A 418 23.41 -31.59 -2.36
C LEU A 418 21.98 -31.71 -2.95
N GLY A 419 21.83 -32.13 -4.21
CA GLY A 419 20.54 -32.46 -4.81
C GLY A 419 19.84 -33.63 -4.12
N ARG A 420 20.57 -34.70 -3.76
CA ARG A 420 20.04 -35.80 -2.92
C ARG A 420 19.62 -35.30 -1.55
N LEU A 421 20.48 -34.55 -0.87
CA LEU A 421 20.22 -34.00 0.46
C LEU A 421 18.97 -33.09 0.47
N GLN A 422 18.87 -32.19 -0.50
CA GLN A 422 17.71 -31.31 -0.72
C GLN A 422 16.40 -32.10 -0.87
N GLY A 423 16.40 -33.21 -1.61
CA GLY A 423 15.22 -34.06 -1.80
C GLY A 423 14.71 -34.68 -0.48
N LEU A 424 15.62 -35.05 0.42
CA LEU A 424 15.30 -35.60 1.74
C LEU A 424 14.81 -34.51 2.71
N LEU A 425 15.56 -33.40 2.79
CA LEU A 425 15.31 -32.25 3.66
C LEU A 425 13.95 -31.59 3.38
N PHE A 426 13.63 -31.38 2.10
CA PHE A 426 12.46 -30.63 1.66
C PHE A 426 11.33 -31.54 1.13
N SER A 427 11.34 -32.82 1.49
CA SER A 427 10.36 -33.84 1.07
C SER A 427 8.88 -33.47 1.32
N THR A 428 8.58 -32.63 2.30
CA THR A 428 7.22 -32.10 2.55
C THR A 428 6.85 -30.87 1.69
N CYS A 429 7.70 -30.48 0.75
CA CYS A 429 7.46 -29.40 -0.22
C CYS A 429 8.15 -29.58 -1.58
N THR A 430 8.51 -30.81 -1.96
CA THR A 430 9.06 -31.14 -3.29
C THR A 430 8.53 -32.49 -3.80
N GLY A 431 8.40 -32.65 -5.11
CA GLY A 431 7.92 -33.88 -5.75
C GLY A 431 6.44 -34.24 -5.50
N LEU A 432 5.65 -33.35 -4.89
CA LEU A 432 4.25 -33.63 -4.52
C LEU A 432 3.30 -33.43 -5.70
N LYS A 433 2.24 -34.26 -5.79
CA LYS A 433 1.24 -34.20 -6.88
C LYS A 433 0.51 -32.85 -6.97
N GLU A 434 0.21 -32.21 -5.85
CA GLU A 434 -0.44 -30.90 -5.83
C GLU A 434 0.59 -29.77 -5.94
N GLN A 435 0.59 -29.03 -7.06
CA GLN A 435 1.57 -27.97 -7.32
C GLN A 435 1.62 -26.91 -6.20
N ARG A 436 0.48 -26.57 -5.58
CA ARG A 436 0.36 -25.61 -4.46
C ARG A 436 1.14 -25.99 -3.19
N LEU A 437 1.47 -27.27 -3.01
CA LEU A 437 2.23 -27.77 -1.85
C LEU A 437 3.74 -27.71 -2.07
N ASN A 438 4.18 -27.50 -3.32
CA ASN A 438 5.58 -27.51 -3.71
C ASN A 438 6.21 -26.11 -3.63
N VAL A 439 7.51 -26.08 -3.36
CA VAL A 439 8.40 -24.94 -3.59
C VAL A 439 9.19 -25.21 -4.88
N SER A 440 9.55 -24.18 -5.65
CA SER A 440 10.33 -24.39 -6.89
C SER A 440 11.76 -24.84 -6.57
N THR A 441 12.31 -25.72 -7.41
CA THR A 441 13.66 -26.27 -7.26
C THR A 441 14.73 -25.19 -7.11
N LYS A 442 14.62 -24.08 -7.85
CA LYS A 442 15.56 -22.96 -7.75
C LYS A 442 15.49 -22.21 -6.41
N VAL A 443 14.30 -22.12 -5.80
CA VAL A 443 14.15 -21.60 -4.42
C VAL A 443 14.77 -22.58 -3.42
N LEU A 444 14.50 -23.87 -3.57
CA LEU A 444 15.09 -24.91 -2.70
C LEU A 444 16.62 -24.95 -2.82
N SER A 445 17.19 -24.69 -4.01
CA SER A 445 18.65 -24.65 -4.23
C SER A 445 19.30 -23.56 -3.39
N VAL A 446 18.77 -22.33 -3.44
CA VAL A 446 19.24 -21.20 -2.62
C VAL A 446 19.02 -21.48 -1.13
N LEU A 447 17.86 -22.01 -0.72
CA LEU A 447 17.58 -22.33 0.67
C LEU A 447 18.48 -23.45 1.22
N THR A 448 18.83 -24.45 0.40
CA THR A 448 19.81 -25.51 0.73
C THR A 448 21.19 -24.89 0.92
N GLY A 449 21.60 -23.97 0.04
CA GLY A 449 22.86 -23.22 0.19
C GLY A 449 22.93 -22.45 1.51
N TYR A 450 21.87 -21.73 1.89
CA TYR A 450 21.83 -21.00 3.17
C TYR A 450 21.63 -21.88 4.41
N LEU A 451 21.15 -23.12 4.26
CA LEU A 451 21.15 -24.11 5.34
C LEU A 451 22.57 -24.67 5.55
N VAL A 452 23.20 -25.16 4.48
CA VAL A 452 24.56 -25.74 4.51
C VAL A 452 25.60 -24.72 4.98
N ARG A 453 25.57 -23.50 4.44
CA ARG A 453 26.50 -22.40 4.79
C ARG A 453 26.51 -22.02 6.28
N TYR A 454 25.36 -22.16 6.95
CA TYR A 454 25.20 -21.78 8.36
C TYR A 454 24.96 -22.97 9.30
N TYR A 455 25.06 -24.20 8.79
CA TYR A 455 24.91 -25.41 9.59
C TYR A 455 25.90 -25.46 10.78
N PRO A 456 27.20 -25.14 10.63
CA PRO A 456 28.14 -25.18 11.75
C PRO A 456 27.80 -24.18 12.87
N GLN A 457 27.21 -23.03 12.53
CA GLN A 457 26.76 -22.04 13.50
C GLN A 457 25.45 -22.46 14.19
N LEU A 458 24.60 -23.22 13.49
CA LEU A 458 23.37 -23.80 14.04
C LEU A 458 23.69 -24.93 15.02
N THR A 459 24.57 -25.87 14.67
CA THR A 459 25.00 -26.95 15.57
C THR A 459 25.81 -26.44 16.77
N ALA A 460 26.68 -25.43 16.57
CA ALA A 460 27.40 -24.80 17.68
C ALA A 460 26.49 -23.99 18.62
N LEU A 461 25.30 -23.55 18.17
CA LEU A 461 24.32 -22.89 19.01
C LEU A 461 23.45 -23.87 19.79
N ALA A 462 23.04 -24.98 19.18
CA ALA A 462 22.18 -25.99 19.79
C ALA A 462 22.35 -27.35 19.08
N PRO A 463 23.25 -28.25 19.55
CA PRO A 463 23.52 -29.52 18.87
C PRO A 463 22.35 -30.50 19.01
N ASP A 464 21.72 -30.58 20.19
CA ASP A 464 20.58 -31.47 20.48
C ASP A 464 19.23 -30.94 19.93
N ALA A 465 19.26 -29.97 19.02
CA ALA A 465 18.06 -29.31 18.50
C ALA A 465 17.36 -30.19 17.43
N PRO A 466 16.02 -30.32 17.45
CA PRO A 466 15.29 -31.18 16.51
C PRO A 466 15.62 -30.97 15.03
N VAL A 467 15.91 -29.74 14.60
CA VAL A 467 16.30 -29.47 13.20
C VAL A 467 17.73 -29.92 12.87
N VAL A 468 18.64 -29.96 13.85
CA VAL A 468 20.00 -30.50 13.66
C VAL A 468 19.90 -32.01 13.47
N THR A 469 19.22 -32.72 14.39
CA THR A 469 18.95 -34.16 14.25
C THR A 469 18.31 -34.48 12.90
N ARG A 470 17.32 -33.69 12.47
CA ARG A 470 16.66 -33.87 11.16
C ARG A 470 17.60 -33.68 9.96
N VAL A 471 18.58 -32.79 10.05
CA VAL A 471 19.61 -32.62 8.99
C VAL A 471 20.60 -33.79 9.03
N GLU A 472 21.02 -34.26 10.21
CA GLU A 472 21.95 -35.38 10.36
C GLU A 472 21.35 -36.70 9.86
N GLU A 473 20.07 -36.97 10.12
CA GLU A 473 19.31 -38.06 9.49
C GLU A 473 19.38 -37.98 7.96
N CYS A 474 19.17 -36.80 7.38
CA CYS A 474 19.20 -36.61 5.93
C CYS A 474 20.62 -36.76 5.36
N MET A 475 21.65 -36.37 6.11
CA MET A 475 23.06 -36.57 5.73
C MET A 475 23.44 -38.05 5.72
N GLN A 476 23.02 -38.81 6.75
CA GLN A 476 23.24 -40.26 6.83
C GLN A 476 22.58 -41.00 5.66
N VAL A 477 21.34 -40.63 5.30
CA VAL A 477 20.62 -41.23 4.17
C VAL A 477 21.17 -40.77 2.80
N ALA A 478 21.82 -39.60 2.72
CA ALA A 478 22.42 -39.08 1.49
C ALA A 478 23.87 -39.54 1.22
N ASP A 479 24.50 -40.25 2.18
CA ASP A 479 25.94 -40.55 2.22
C ASP A 479 26.81 -39.28 2.18
N ILE A 480 26.61 -38.41 3.18
CA ILE A 480 27.28 -37.12 3.34
C ILE A 480 27.88 -37.06 4.74
N SER A 481 29.21 -36.91 4.83
CA SER A 481 29.90 -36.75 6.10
C SER A 481 29.77 -35.32 6.66
N THR A 482 30.00 -35.16 7.95
CA THR A 482 30.12 -33.83 8.58
C THR A 482 31.29 -33.04 7.98
N ALA A 483 32.37 -33.71 7.55
CA ALA A 483 33.50 -33.08 6.88
C ALA A 483 33.14 -32.52 5.49
N ASP A 484 32.33 -33.24 4.70
CA ASP A 484 31.82 -32.74 3.41
C ASP A 484 31.01 -31.45 3.61
N LEU A 485 30.08 -31.46 4.56
CA LEU A 485 29.20 -30.31 4.81
C LEU A 485 29.99 -29.12 5.38
N LEU A 486 30.97 -29.36 6.25
CA LEU A 486 31.92 -28.32 6.71
C LEU A 486 32.72 -27.72 5.54
N ALA A 487 33.22 -28.54 4.62
CA ALA A 487 33.94 -28.07 3.43
C ALA A 487 33.05 -27.21 2.52
N TRP A 488 31.82 -27.65 2.24
CA TRP A 488 30.84 -26.86 1.49
C TRP A 488 30.44 -25.58 2.23
N SER A 489 30.31 -25.61 3.56
CA SER A 489 30.04 -24.43 4.37
C SER A 489 31.15 -23.39 4.24
N MET A 490 32.42 -23.79 4.27
CA MET A 490 33.55 -22.88 4.03
C MET A 490 33.50 -22.29 2.61
N ALA A 491 33.41 -23.13 1.58
CA ALA A 491 33.32 -22.66 0.19
C ALA A 491 32.12 -21.73 -0.09
N MET A 492 30.98 -21.96 0.57
CA MET A 492 29.80 -21.08 0.49
C MET A 492 29.94 -19.77 1.29
N ASN A 493 30.81 -19.72 2.29
CA ASN A 493 31.20 -18.48 2.96
C ASN A 493 32.19 -17.69 2.09
N ASP A 494 33.19 -18.34 1.51
CA ASP A 494 34.16 -17.71 0.60
C ASP A 494 33.48 -17.14 -0.65
N ALA A 495 32.58 -17.89 -1.29
CA ALA A 495 31.79 -17.44 -2.44
C ALA A 495 30.83 -16.27 -2.12
N ALA A 496 30.51 -16.05 -0.84
CA ALA A 496 29.75 -14.88 -0.38
C ALA A 496 30.64 -13.72 0.08
N ALA A 497 31.90 -13.99 0.45
CA ALA A 497 32.90 -13.04 0.88
C ALA A 497 33.65 -12.42 -0.32
N VAL A 498 32.91 -11.83 -1.26
CA VAL A 498 33.50 -11.09 -2.39
C VAL A 498 34.43 -9.99 -1.84
N PRO A 499 35.71 -9.95 -2.25
CA PRO A 499 36.69 -9.04 -1.66
C PRO A 499 36.34 -7.57 -1.91
N ALA A 500 36.75 -6.70 -0.98
CA ALA A 500 36.49 -5.27 -1.06
C ALA A 500 37.42 -4.51 -2.04
N GLU A 501 38.37 -5.21 -2.66
CA GLU A 501 39.54 -4.65 -3.35
C GLU A 501 39.61 -5.11 -4.81
N ASP A 502 38.63 -4.71 -5.64
CA ASP A 502 38.78 -4.75 -7.11
C ASP A 502 37.89 -3.77 -7.88
N GLN A 503 37.37 -2.74 -7.18
CA GLN A 503 36.38 -1.81 -7.75
C GLN A 503 37.00 -0.70 -8.62
N ASP A 504 38.32 -0.52 -8.63
CA ASP A 504 39.00 0.61 -9.30
C ASP A 504 39.56 0.25 -10.70
N GLU A 505 40.03 -0.99 -10.90
CA GLU A 505 40.42 -1.52 -12.21
C GLU A 505 39.18 -1.87 -13.05
N THR A 506 38.24 -2.59 -12.45
CA THR A 506 36.99 -3.01 -13.09
C THR A 506 36.14 -1.80 -13.51
N GLN A 507 36.07 -0.73 -12.71
CA GLN A 507 35.36 0.49 -13.12
C GLN A 507 36.00 1.20 -14.32
N LYS A 508 37.33 1.19 -14.46
CA LYS A 508 37.99 1.83 -15.62
C LYS A 508 37.67 1.08 -16.91
N THR A 509 37.78 -0.24 -16.91
CA THR A 509 37.46 -1.08 -18.07
C THR A 509 35.96 -1.08 -18.40
N THR A 510 35.06 -1.09 -17.40
CA THR A 510 33.61 -0.95 -17.63
C THR A 510 33.26 0.44 -18.16
N ARG A 511 33.74 1.53 -17.57
CA ARG A 511 33.46 2.90 -18.08
C ARG A 511 33.94 3.11 -19.51
N CYS A 512 35.07 2.51 -19.89
CA CYS A 512 35.57 2.61 -21.26
C CYS A 512 34.59 1.94 -22.24
N ARG A 513 34.17 0.69 -21.97
CA ARG A 513 33.16 -0.02 -22.78
C ARG A 513 31.78 0.64 -22.78
N GLU A 514 31.35 1.21 -21.65
CA GLU A 514 30.10 1.98 -21.58
C GLU A 514 30.19 3.27 -22.42
N HIS A 515 31.35 3.94 -22.45
CA HIS A 515 31.58 5.11 -23.28
C HIS A 515 31.58 4.76 -24.78
N ASP A 516 32.28 3.70 -25.17
CA ASP A 516 32.33 3.20 -26.56
C ASP A 516 30.92 2.81 -27.05
N HIS A 517 30.14 2.13 -26.20
CA HIS A 517 28.76 1.76 -26.53
C HIS A 517 27.85 3.00 -26.62
N LEU A 518 27.98 3.97 -25.72
CA LEU A 518 27.24 5.24 -25.79
C LEU A 518 27.60 6.04 -27.06
N LEU A 519 28.87 6.06 -27.47
CA LEU A 519 29.29 6.67 -28.73
C LEU A 519 28.65 5.98 -29.94
N ALA A 520 28.70 4.64 -30.01
CA ALA A 520 28.07 3.88 -31.08
C ALA A 520 26.54 4.11 -31.16
N VAL A 521 25.84 4.16 -30.03
CA VAL A 521 24.40 4.46 -29.96
C VAL A 521 24.10 5.92 -30.37
N ILE A 522 25.00 6.86 -30.05
CA ILE A 522 24.88 8.26 -30.50
C ILE A 522 25.09 8.36 -32.01
N GLU A 523 26.06 7.66 -32.59
CA GLU A 523 26.28 7.61 -34.04
C GLU A 523 25.10 6.96 -34.78
N GLU A 524 24.57 5.86 -34.27
CA GLU A 524 23.36 5.21 -34.81
C GLU A 524 22.14 6.15 -34.74
N LEU A 525 21.95 6.86 -33.62
CA LEU A 525 20.91 7.88 -33.50
C LEU A 525 21.11 9.05 -34.46
N ILE A 526 22.35 9.48 -34.72
CA ILE A 526 22.64 10.53 -35.72
C ILE A 526 22.36 10.02 -37.14
N ALA A 527 22.73 8.78 -37.46
CA ALA A 527 22.42 8.14 -38.75
C ALA A 527 20.90 7.99 -38.95
N PHE A 528 20.17 7.53 -37.93
CA PHE A 528 18.72 7.42 -37.94
C PHE A 528 18.05 8.78 -38.11
N ASN A 529 18.48 9.82 -37.38
CA ASN A 529 17.94 11.17 -37.53
C ASN A 529 18.22 11.78 -38.92
N ARG A 530 19.40 11.53 -39.51
CA ARG A 530 19.71 11.93 -40.89
C ARG A 530 18.82 11.21 -41.91
N ALA A 531 18.62 9.90 -41.76
CA ALA A 531 17.73 9.12 -42.61
C ALA A 531 16.26 9.56 -42.48
N THR A 532 15.79 9.84 -41.26
CA THR A 532 14.45 10.37 -41.00
C THR A 532 14.28 11.76 -41.59
N ALA A 533 15.27 12.67 -41.46
CA ALA A 533 15.24 13.99 -42.08
C ALA A 533 15.14 13.89 -43.61
N ALA A 534 15.96 13.05 -44.25
CA ALA A 534 15.90 12.84 -45.70
C ALA A 534 14.55 12.27 -46.17
N ARG A 535 13.96 11.32 -45.41
CA ARG A 535 12.60 10.82 -45.67
C ARG A 535 11.54 11.91 -45.50
N LEU A 536 11.74 12.83 -44.55
CA LEU A 536 10.85 13.98 -44.33
C LEU A 536 10.92 14.94 -45.53
N THR A 537 12.12 15.25 -46.06
CA THR A 537 12.29 16.05 -47.28
C THR A 537 11.62 15.40 -48.52
N ILE A 538 11.69 14.07 -48.64
CA ILE A 538 11.00 13.33 -49.72
C ILE A 538 9.46 13.44 -49.57
N VAL A 539 8.95 13.36 -48.34
CA VAL A 539 7.51 13.53 -48.05
C VAL A 539 7.06 14.98 -48.30
N GLU A 540 7.87 15.98 -47.95
CA GLU A 540 7.60 17.39 -48.24
C GLU A 540 7.59 17.68 -49.74
N ALA A 541 8.56 17.15 -50.50
CA ALA A 541 8.58 17.25 -51.96
C ALA A 541 7.36 16.57 -52.60
N ALA A 542 6.93 15.41 -52.09
CA ALA A 542 5.71 14.74 -52.52
C ALA A 542 4.45 15.56 -52.19
N LEU A 543 4.41 16.21 -51.02
CA LEU A 543 3.29 17.06 -50.59
C LEU A 543 3.19 18.35 -51.43
N VAL A 544 4.32 18.95 -51.79
CA VAL A 544 4.36 20.08 -52.74
C VAL A 544 3.88 19.64 -54.13
N LYS A 545 4.31 18.46 -54.60
CA LYS A 545 3.85 17.92 -55.89
C LYS A 545 2.36 17.57 -55.88
N ALA A 546 1.82 17.07 -54.77
CA ALA A 546 0.39 16.83 -54.59
C ALA A 546 -0.41 18.15 -54.60
N LYS A 547 0.08 19.21 -53.94
CA LYS A 547 -0.56 20.54 -53.98
C LYS A 547 -0.52 21.18 -55.37
N GLY A 548 0.54 20.96 -56.15
CA GLY A 548 0.63 21.43 -57.53
C GLY A 548 -0.43 20.84 -58.46
N ILE A 549 -1.04 19.70 -58.11
CA ILE A 549 -2.12 19.04 -58.86
C ILE A 549 -3.51 19.59 -58.46
N GLN A 550 -3.63 20.35 -57.36
CA GLN A 550 -4.89 20.91 -56.86
C GLN A 550 -5.16 22.36 -57.33
N VAL A 551 -4.59 22.78 -58.45
CA VAL A 551 -4.65 24.19 -58.93
C VAL A 551 -5.43 24.35 -60.24
N GLU A 552 -5.74 23.25 -60.96
CA GLU A 552 -6.41 23.30 -62.27
C GLU A 552 -7.94 23.06 -62.24
N THR A 553 -8.56 23.00 -61.05
CA THR A 553 -10.01 22.88 -60.90
C THR A 553 -10.51 23.73 -59.72
N GLU A 554 -11.74 24.26 -59.82
CA GLU A 554 -12.41 25.10 -58.81
C GLU A 554 -11.85 26.54 -58.68
N ALA A 555 -11.81 27.26 -59.80
CA ALA A 555 -11.72 28.72 -59.83
C ALA A 555 -12.98 29.34 -60.45
N GLU A 556 -14.00 29.62 -59.65
CA GLU A 556 -15.04 30.64 -59.92
C GLU A 556 -15.89 30.89 -58.65
N HIS A 557 -16.15 32.18 -58.32
CA HIS A 557 -17.00 32.68 -57.21
C HIS A 557 -16.53 32.29 -55.78
N GLU A 558 -15.90 33.14 -54.94
CA GLU A 558 -16.03 34.60 -54.70
C GLU A 558 -17.47 35.03 -54.33
N GLN A 559 -17.77 35.77 -53.24
CA GLN A 559 -17.02 36.42 -52.13
C GLN A 559 -17.72 36.05 -50.78
N GLU A 560 -17.23 36.25 -49.55
CA GLU A 560 -16.51 37.40 -48.93
C GLU A 560 -15.28 36.99 -48.07
N THR A 561 -14.51 37.97 -47.59
CA THR A 561 -13.23 37.77 -46.87
C THR A 561 -13.15 38.53 -45.53
N SER A 562 -12.08 38.25 -44.77
CA SER A 562 -11.48 39.10 -43.71
C SER A 562 -12.07 38.95 -42.28
N ASN A 563 -11.30 38.73 -41.20
CA ASN A 563 -9.85 38.47 -41.08
C ASN A 563 -9.47 37.75 -39.76
N GLN A 564 -8.27 37.13 -39.74
CA GLN A 564 -7.27 36.95 -38.64
C GLN A 564 -7.67 37.15 -37.14
N GLU A 565 -7.14 36.47 -36.09
CA GLU A 565 -6.23 35.33 -35.83
C GLU A 565 -6.20 35.12 -34.26
N PRO A 566 -5.33 34.32 -33.59
CA PRO A 566 -4.64 33.07 -33.93
C PRO A 566 -4.92 31.91 -32.92
N LYS A 567 -4.21 30.78 -33.04
CA LYS A 567 -4.03 29.75 -31.98
C LYS A 567 -2.64 29.93 -31.32
N PRO A 568 -2.26 29.25 -30.20
CA PRO A 568 -3.02 28.41 -29.27
C PRO A 568 -2.84 28.78 -27.77
N LYS A 569 -3.79 28.43 -26.88
CA LYS A 569 -3.49 28.19 -25.44
C LYS A 569 -4.19 26.95 -24.89
N ARG A 570 -3.46 26.20 -24.06
CA ARG A 570 -3.82 24.93 -23.40
C ARG A 570 -5.16 25.11 -22.64
N ARG A 571 -6.23 24.38 -23.03
CA ARG A 571 -7.56 24.52 -22.41
C ARG A 571 -7.48 24.27 -20.89
N LYS A 572 -7.98 25.21 -20.08
CA LYS A 572 -8.46 24.92 -18.72
C LYS A 572 -9.43 23.73 -18.79
N LYS A 573 -9.46 22.86 -17.78
CA LYS A 573 -10.55 21.86 -17.67
C LYS A 573 -11.88 22.61 -17.75
N SER A 574 -12.71 22.27 -18.75
CA SER A 574 -14.04 22.84 -18.90
C SER A 574 -14.88 22.51 -17.67
N ILE A 575 -15.68 23.47 -17.22
CA ILE A 575 -16.65 23.23 -16.14
C ILE A 575 -17.71 22.29 -16.72
N THR A 576 -17.88 21.11 -16.14
CA THR A 576 -19.02 20.25 -16.46
C THR A 576 -20.28 20.88 -15.87
N HIS A 577 -21.08 21.46 -16.76
CA HIS A 577 -22.47 21.85 -16.48
C HIS A 577 -23.30 20.61 -16.13
N LEU A 578 -24.37 20.80 -15.35
CA LEU A 578 -25.23 19.69 -14.90
C LEU A 578 -25.97 19.06 -16.09
N SER A 579 -26.56 19.89 -16.96
CA SER A 579 -27.15 19.49 -18.24
C SER A 579 -26.17 18.68 -19.10
N GLY A 580 -24.90 19.07 -19.15
CA GLY A 580 -23.85 18.32 -19.85
C GLY A 580 -23.55 16.95 -19.24
N ALA A 581 -23.60 16.82 -17.90
CA ALA A 581 -23.45 15.53 -17.23
C ALA A 581 -24.67 14.61 -17.44
N TRP A 582 -25.87 15.18 -17.40
CA TRP A 582 -27.14 14.51 -17.73
C TRP A 582 -27.17 14.04 -19.19
N PHE A 583 -26.79 14.91 -20.12
CA PHE A 583 -26.73 14.59 -21.54
C PHE A 583 -25.69 13.50 -21.85
N GLU A 584 -24.47 13.56 -21.27
CA GLU A 584 -23.50 12.47 -21.46
C GLU A 584 -24.03 11.15 -20.89
N TRP A 585 -24.65 11.16 -19.70
CA TRP A 585 -25.22 9.97 -19.06
C TRP A 585 -26.22 9.25 -19.97
N TYR A 586 -27.15 10.00 -20.56
CA TYR A 586 -28.24 9.45 -21.38
C TYR A 586 -27.95 9.28 -22.88
N THR A 587 -26.96 9.97 -23.46
CA THR A 587 -26.72 9.93 -24.93
C THR A 587 -25.41 9.28 -25.37
N ARG A 588 -24.43 9.09 -24.47
CA ARG A 588 -23.13 8.50 -24.84
C ARG A 588 -23.28 7.01 -25.19
N VAL A 589 -22.40 6.54 -26.09
CA VAL A 589 -22.26 5.14 -26.49
C VAL A 589 -20.78 4.73 -26.31
N PRO A 590 -20.46 3.62 -25.61
CA PRO A 590 -21.32 2.89 -24.66
C PRO A 590 -21.89 3.81 -23.57
N ARG A 591 -22.97 3.40 -22.88
CA ARG A 591 -23.63 4.25 -21.89
C ARG A 591 -22.68 4.54 -20.72
N VAL A 592 -22.89 5.64 -20.00
CA VAL A 592 -22.02 5.98 -18.85
C VAL A 592 -22.16 4.97 -17.70
N TRP A 593 -23.31 4.29 -17.60
CA TRP A 593 -23.48 3.16 -16.68
C TRP A 593 -22.76 1.88 -17.13
N ASP A 594 -22.36 1.74 -18.39
CA ASP A 594 -21.54 0.62 -18.89
C ASP A 594 -20.02 0.92 -18.81
N CYS A 595 -19.66 2.11 -18.34
CA CYS A 595 -18.28 2.58 -18.38
C CYS A 595 -17.38 1.90 -17.31
N SER A 596 -16.21 1.44 -17.75
CA SER A 596 -15.18 0.81 -16.90
C SER A 596 -14.54 1.76 -15.89
N ASP A 597 -14.59 3.09 -16.12
CA ASP A 597 -14.20 4.09 -15.14
C ASP A 597 -15.22 4.15 -13.99
N ARG A 598 -14.97 3.35 -12.95
CA ARG A 598 -15.78 3.30 -11.73
C ARG A 598 -15.90 4.65 -11.03
N GLN A 599 -14.92 5.56 -11.16
CA GLN A 599 -15.01 6.89 -10.56
C GLN A 599 -15.95 7.78 -11.38
N LYS A 600 -15.79 7.85 -12.71
CA LYS A 600 -16.70 8.63 -13.57
C LYS A 600 -18.14 8.10 -13.51
N LYS A 601 -18.33 6.77 -13.59
CA LYS A 601 -19.65 6.13 -13.41
C LYS A 601 -20.30 6.54 -12.08
N SER A 602 -19.55 6.51 -10.98
CA SER A 602 -20.05 6.90 -9.65
C SER A 602 -20.38 8.40 -9.55
N GLU A 603 -19.49 9.28 -10.03
CA GLU A 603 -19.72 10.73 -9.98
C GLU A 603 -20.93 11.15 -10.82
N PHE A 604 -21.09 10.63 -12.04
CA PHE A 604 -22.23 10.95 -12.91
C PHE A 604 -23.55 10.37 -12.37
N ARG A 605 -23.55 9.12 -11.87
CA ARG A 605 -24.73 8.50 -11.23
C ARG A 605 -25.27 9.36 -10.08
N HIS A 606 -24.41 9.88 -9.21
CA HIS A 606 -24.83 10.75 -8.11
C HIS A 606 -25.32 12.13 -8.59
N VAL A 607 -24.68 12.74 -9.60
CA VAL A 607 -25.14 14.03 -10.17
C VAL A 607 -26.53 13.88 -10.75
N VAL A 608 -26.73 12.85 -11.58
CA VAL A 608 -28.01 12.59 -12.26
C VAL A 608 -29.10 12.20 -11.26
N ALA A 609 -28.82 11.34 -10.28
CA ALA A 609 -29.79 11.01 -9.22
C ALA A 609 -30.24 12.25 -8.43
N PHE A 610 -29.33 13.17 -8.09
CA PHE A 610 -29.71 14.42 -7.44
C PHE A 610 -30.53 15.34 -8.37
N MET A 611 -30.21 15.41 -9.67
CA MET A 611 -30.97 16.22 -10.64
C MET A 611 -32.42 15.76 -10.79
N LYS A 612 -32.69 14.45 -10.74
CA LYS A 612 -34.06 13.89 -10.85
C LYS A 612 -35.01 14.42 -9.77
N LEU A 613 -34.50 14.68 -8.56
CA LEU A 613 -35.29 15.20 -7.43
C LEU A 613 -35.85 16.62 -7.64
N PHE A 614 -35.46 17.31 -8.71
CA PHE A 614 -35.89 18.67 -9.02
C PHE A 614 -36.77 18.77 -10.27
N ILE A 615 -37.23 17.63 -10.82
CA ILE A 615 -38.13 17.56 -11.96
C ILE A 615 -39.56 17.33 -11.45
N ALA A 616 -40.29 18.41 -11.19
CA ALA A 616 -41.60 18.38 -10.50
C ALA A 616 -42.68 17.55 -11.21
N ASP A 617 -42.72 17.58 -12.55
CA ASP A 617 -43.76 16.93 -13.35
C ASP A 617 -43.42 15.47 -13.76
N GLY A 618 -42.24 14.98 -13.34
CA GLY A 618 -41.63 13.77 -13.89
C GLY A 618 -41.00 13.97 -15.28
N PHE A 619 -40.55 12.88 -15.91
CA PHE A 619 -39.95 12.91 -17.25
C PHE A 619 -40.13 11.58 -17.97
N ILE A 620 -40.28 11.64 -19.30
CA ILE A 620 -40.36 10.47 -20.17
C ILE A 620 -39.23 10.56 -21.18
N LEU A 621 -38.35 9.56 -21.23
CA LEU A 621 -37.20 9.49 -22.13
C LEU A 621 -37.19 8.16 -22.89
N ASN A 622 -37.79 8.16 -24.07
CA ASN A 622 -37.89 6.98 -24.95
C ASN A 622 -36.67 6.91 -25.89
N ASP A 623 -35.78 5.94 -25.67
CA ASP A 623 -34.51 5.78 -26.39
C ASP A 623 -34.66 5.42 -27.88
N LYS A 624 -35.86 4.99 -28.30
CA LYS A 624 -36.22 4.71 -29.70
C LYS A 624 -36.82 5.92 -30.43
N SER A 625 -36.97 7.07 -29.75
CA SER A 625 -37.50 8.29 -30.36
C SER A 625 -36.45 9.04 -31.18
N SER A 626 -36.82 9.55 -32.36
CA SER A 626 -35.96 10.40 -33.19
C SER A 626 -35.52 11.68 -32.47
N SER A 627 -36.38 12.24 -31.61
CA SER A 627 -36.08 13.43 -30.79
C SER A 627 -35.53 13.10 -29.39
N TYR A 628 -35.08 11.85 -29.14
CA TYR A 628 -34.57 11.42 -27.83
C TYR A 628 -33.45 12.33 -27.28
N LYS A 629 -32.49 12.74 -28.12
CA LYS A 629 -31.39 13.62 -27.68
C LYS A 629 -31.88 15.00 -27.25
N ASP A 630 -32.88 15.53 -27.93
CA ASP A 630 -33.45 16.85 -27.65
C ASP A 630 -34.33 16.81 -26.40
N GLN A 631 -35.09 15.73 -26.21
CA GLN A 631 -35.81 15.43 -24.96
C GLN A 631 -34.84 15.33 -23.77
N VAL A 632 -33.75 14.57 -23.91
CA VAL A 632 -32.70 14.45 -22.88
C VAL A 632 -32.10 15.82 -22.54
N LEU A 633 -31.80 16.65 -23.55
CA LEU A 633 -31.23 17.98 -23.36
C LEU A 633 -32.21 18.92 -22.65
N ALA A 634 -33.47 18.98 -23.11
CA ALA A 634 -34.50 19.84 -22.53
C ALA A 634 -34.81 19.50 -21.07
N VAL A 635 -34.90 18.20 -20.74
CA VAL A 635 -35.08 17.74 -19.34
C VAL A 635 -33.83 18.03 -18.50
N GLY A 636 -32.63 17.82 -19.05
CA GLY A 636 -31.37 18.08 -18.36
C GLY A 636 -31.14 19.56 -18.03
N THR A 637 -31.52 20.47 -18.92
CA THR A 637 -31.46 21.92 -18.69
C THR A 637 -32.47 22.36 -17.62
N ARG A 638 -33.72 21.91 -17.71
CA ARG A 638 -34.76 22.20 -16.69
C ARG A 638 -34.33 21.74 -15.29
N ALA A 639 -33.71 20.56 -15.20
CA ALA A 639 -33.17 20.04 -13.95
C ALA A 639 -31.94 20.81 -13.44
N GLU A 640 -31.06 21.30 -14.34
CA GLU A 640 -29.95 22.20 -13.97
C GLU A 640 -30.48 23.51 -13.37
N GLU A 641 -31.45 24.15 -14.03
CA GLU A 641 -32.06 25.41 -13.58
C GLU A 641 -32.71 25.27 -12.19
N ALA A 642 -33.53 24.24 -11.98
CA ALA A 642 -34.21 23.99 -10.71
C ALA A 642 -33.23 23.69 -9.56
N VAL A 643 -32.17 22.91 -9.81
CA VAL A 643 -31.11 22.64 -8.83
C VAL A 643 -30.35 23.92 -8.46
N LEU A 644 -30.00 24.75 -9.45
CA LEU A 644 -29.27 26.00 -9.22
C LEU A 644 -30.13 27.05 -8.51
N GLN A 645 -31.43 27.13 -8.82
CA GLN A 645 -32.38 27.99 -8.14
C GLN A 645 -32.55 27.60 -6.66
N PHE A 646 -32.68 26.29 -6.37
CA PHE A 646 -32.75 25.79 -5.00
C PHE A 646 -31.48 26.09 -4.20
N LEU A 647 -30.29 25.83 -4.76
CA LEU A 647 -29.03 26.15 -4.08
C LEU A 647 -28.85 27.66 -3.86
N LYS A 648 -29.29 28.51 -4.80
CA LYS A 648 -29.31 29.97 -4.62
C LYS A 648 -30.24 30.39 -3.48
N ALA A 649 -31.41 29.78 -3.33
CA ALA A 649 -32.33 30.04 -2.21
C ALA A 649 -31.74 29.61 -0.85
N GLN A 650 -30.92 28.55 -0.82
CA GLN A 650 -30.14 28.13 0.35
C GLN A 650 -28.86 28.96 0.58
N GLY A 651 -28.63 30.05 -0.17
CA GLY A 651 -27.44 30.90 -0.07
C GLY A 651 -26.15 30.29 -0.66
N ILE A 652 -26.23 29.16 -1.35
CA ILE A 652 -25.08 28.39 -1.85
C ILE A 652 -24.79 28.73 -3.32
N ASN A 653 -23.72 29.47 -3.56
CA ASN A 653 -23.25 29.83 -4.90
C ASN A 653 -22.38 28.71 -5.52
N ALA A 654 -23.02 27.66 -6.05
CA ALA A 654 -22.37 26.58 -6.81
C ALA A 654 -22.87 26.58 -8.27
N LYS A 655 -21.96 26.38 -9.25
CA LYS A 655 -22.24 26.56 -10.70
C LYS A 655 -21.73 25.44 -11.63
N GLY A 656 -21.45 24.26 -11.11
CA GLY A 656 -20.95 23.13 -11.90
C GLY A 656 -21.03 21.83 -11.12
N ALA A 657 -21.10 20.69 -11.82
CA ALA A 657 -21.51 19.40 -11.27
C ALA A 657 -20.75 19.00 -9.98
N GLY A 658 -19.41 19.05 -10.00
CA GLY A 658 -18.58 18.75 -8.83
C GLY A 658 -18.56 19.80 -7.72
N GLY A 659 -19.22 20.95 -7.90
CA GLY A 659 -19.52 21.92 -6.84
C GLY A 659 -20.91 21.66 -6.24
N VAL A 660 -21.92 21.52 -7.11
CA VAL A 660 -23.30 21.20 -6.75
C VAL A 660 -23.41 19.90 -5.96
N LEU A 661 -22.76 18.83 -6.40
CA LEU A 661 -22.71 17.55 -5.69
C LEU A 661 -22.01 17.64 -4.32
N ARG A 662 -21.14 18.63 -4.09
CA ARG A 662 -20.56 18.92 -2.76
C ARG A 662 -21.50 19.72 -1.85
N ALA A 663 -22.47 20.45 -2.41
CA ALA A 663 -23.50 21.16 -1.66
C ALA A 663 -24.70 20.27 -1.32
N LEU A 664 -25.16 19.44 -2.26
CA LEU A 664 -26.34 18.57 -2.07
C LEU A 664 -26.06 17.39 -1.13
N ARG A 665 -24.82 16.87 -1.06
CA ARG A 665 -24.47 15.76 -0.16
C ARG A 665 -24.65 16.08 1.34
N PRO A 666 -24.24 17.26 1.86
CA PRO A 666 -24.60 17.69 3.20
C PRO A 666 -26.11 17.85 3.41
N LEU A 667 -26.82 18.51 2.48
CA LEU A 667 -28.27 18.77 2.59
C LEU A 667 -29.10 17.49 2.58
N HIS A 668 -28.67 16.48 1.81
CA HIS A 668 -29.23 15.14 1.84
C HIS A 668 -29.06 14.48 3.21
N LYS A 669 -27.86 14.55 3.80
CA LYS A 669 -27.58 13.99 5.13
C LYS A 669 -28.28 14.70 6.29
N SER A 670 -28.82 15.90 6.07
CA SER A 670 -29.60 16.65 7.06
C SER A 670 -31.10 16.63 6.77
N GLY A 671 -31.59 15.72 5.94
CA GLY A 671 -33.02 15.54 5.63
C GLY A 671 -33.66 16.64 4.77
N VAL A 672 -32.91 17.66 4.36
CA VAL A 672 -33.42 18.85 3.63
C VAL A 672 -33.87 18.51 2.20
N LEU A 673 -33.62 17.28 1.73
CA LEU A 673 -34.10 16.76 0.45
C LEU A 673 -35.17 15.67 0.59
N ASP A 674 -35.57 15.29 1.80
CA ASP A 674 -36.42 14.11 2.03
C ASP A 674 -37.84 14.28 1.43
N GLU A 675 -38.43 15.48 1.51
CA GLU A 675 -39.68 15.82 0.80
C GLU A 675 -39.59 15.59 -0.72
N ARG A 676 -38.42 15.89 -1.32
CA ARG A 676 -38.18 15.72 -2.76
C ARG A 676 -37.92 14.27 -3.12
N ILE A 677 -37.31 13.49 -2.22
CA ILE A 677 -37.18 12.04 -2.34
C ILE A 677 -38.56 11.37 -2.29
N ALA A 678 -39.45 11.81 -1.37
CA ALA A 678 -40.83 11.35 -1.31
C ALA A 678 -41.62 11.70 -2.60
N ALA A 679 -41.54 12.95 -3.06
CA ALA A 679 -42.19 13.39 -4.30
C ALA A 679 -41.68 12.60 -5.54
N TYR A 680 -40.36 12.39 -5.65
CA TYR A 680 -39.78 11.59 -6.73
C TYR A 680 -40.23 10.12 -6.70
N LYS A 681 -40.29 9.49 -5.51
CA LYS A 681 -40.81 8.12 -5.36
C LYS A 681 -42.31 8.02 -5.65
N HIS A 682 -43.09 9.07 -5.35
CA HIS A 682 -44.49 9.15 -5.76
C HIS A 682 -44.62 9.27 -7.29
N LEU A 683 -43.86 10.15 -7.95
CA LEU A 683 -43.85 10.27 -9.42
C LEU A 683 -43.48 8.96 -10.13
N LEU A 684 -42.58 8.15 -9.56
CA LEU A 684 -42.30 6.79 -10.00
C LEU A 684 -43.53 5.87 -9.84
N SER A 685 -44.18 5.87 -8.66
CA SER A 685 -45.31 4.96 -8.40
C SER A 685 -46.55 5.27 -9.23
N ILE A 686 -46.75 6.52 -9.68
CA ILE A 686 -47.83 6.92 -10.59
C ILE A 686 -47.44 6.88 -12.08
N GLY A 687 -46.28 6.30 -12.43
CA GLY A 687 -45.85 6.12 -13.81
C GLY A 687 -45.50 7.40 -14.57
N ARG A 688 -45.26 8.52 -13.87
CA ARG A 688 -44.88 9.82 -14.48
C ARG A 688 -43.40 9.92 -14.82
N ILE A 689 -42.61 8.90 -14.50
CA ILE A 689 -41.19 8.80 -14.82
C ILE A 689 -40.94 7.54 -15.65
N GLN A 690 -40.45 7.72 -16.89
CA GLN A 690 -39.92 6.64 -17.73
C GLN A 690 -38.44 6.93 -18.02
N ASP A 691 -37.57 6.15 -17.37
CA ASP A 691 -36.13 6.35 -17.33
C ASP A 691 -35.39 5.16 -17.96
N PRO A 692 -34.61 5.34 -19.05
CA PRO A 692 -33.93 4.27 -19.76
C PRO A 692 -32.61 3.81 -19.08
N ALA A 693 -32.22 4.39 -17.94
CA ALA A 693 -31.09 3.91 -17.16
C ALA A 693 -31.50 2.68 -16.30
N PRO A 694 -30.63 1.67 -16.09
CA PRO A 694 -30.95 0.48 -15.29
C PRO A 694 -31.41 0.81 -13.87
N THR A 695 -32.37 0.04 -13.34
CA THR A 695 -33.08 0.31 -12.07
C THR A 695 -32.15 0.48 -10.87
N ASP A 696 -31.04 -0.28 -10.79
CA ASP A 696 -30.04 -0.12 -9.73
C ASP A 696 -29.46 1.31 -9.71
N THR A 697 -29.34 1.96 -10.88
CA THR A 697 -28.84 3.32 -11.01
C THR A 697 -29.87 4.40 -10.69
N GLN A 698 -31.16 4.05 -10.57
CA GLN A 698 -32.25 5.01 -10.38
C GLN A 698 -32.46 5.39 -8.91
N ASP A 699 -32.66 4.41 -8.01
CA ASP A 699 -33.00 4.66 -6.60
C ASP A 699 -31.78 4.50 -5.67
N ILE A 700 -30.93 5.53 -5.66
CA ILE A 700 -29.73 5.58 -4.79
C ILE A 700 -29.80 6.65 -3.68
N LEU A 701 -30.96 7.28 -3.49
CA LEU A 701 -31.17 8.34 -2.50
C LEU A 701 -32.30 7.93 -1.55
N ALA A 702 -31.92 7.33 -0.43
CA ALA A 702 -32.81 7.03 0.69
C ALA A 702 -33.00 8.26 1.60
N PHE A 703 -34.01 8.22 2.48
CA PHE A 703 -34.26 9.23 3.50
C PHE A 703 -33.08 9.34 4.51
N ALA A 704 -32.95 10.48 5.19
CA ALA A 704 -31.80 10.77 6.04
C ALA A 704 -31.79 10.05 7.42
N GLY A 705 -32.93 9.46 7.82
CA GLY A 705 -33.10 8.73 9.08
C GLY A 705 -34.12 7.60 8.97
N PRO A 706 -34.36 6.84 10.06
CA PRO A 706 -35.46 5.89 10.11
C PRO A 706 -36.82 6.60 10.06
N VAL A 707 -37.80 5.94 9.45
CA VAL A 707 -39.23 6.30 9.46
C VAL A 707 -39.94 5.40 10.47
#